data_AF-A0A2E8WUJ0-F1
#
_entry.id   AF-A0A2E8WUJ0-F1
#
_cell.length_a   1.000
_cell.length_b   1.000
_cell.length_c   1.000
_cell.angle_alpha   90.00
_cell.angle_beta   90.00
_cell.angle_gamma   90.00
#
_symmetry.space_group_name_H-M   'P 1'
#
loop_
_entity.id
_entity.type
_entity.pdbx_description
1 polymer ?
#
loop_
_entity_poly.entity_id
_entity_poly.type
_entity_poly.pdbx_seq_one_letter_code
_entity_poly.pdbx_strand_id
1 'polypeptide(L)'
;MAKNKNISAYSIIDFSQCKYKSWLDFVDKPKNYPQNIDPWLEIIRKIGNEHENSYLEDLKKSENVFEINPKLDFTQKEKETDEAIKRGEKYIYQPFLKYSNFTGSPDFLIKNKNLYEPVDIKSAFKMKPENIIQICHYSFILEKKYNLLPKFGKIILRDRSEEKIEIDKFYDYFKNINSRIKSFILDSKEQPKAEKCGLCSVCEYKVYCENNWKNTDNLNQVANISKKQINILEKNNVSTMKKLSELDAETQIKGINKDSLGILIDQSKLQKDYLDKNELSYKIIFDIKKKMNDPSKTIGFELLPKPDNADLFFDIEGYPMYYDSSEKSSGLEYLFGVFYRSFDKYFFKKFLATNYVEEKKAFEDLVDFFYSHLKVNKNAHIYHYNSYEETALKKLSQKYETKIFEVDFILRENKLVDLYKVVKDSVILSSENYRLKTIEKFYKLDREEDIASGQDSLVAFEKYLDSGHKEILDEIIKYNEQDCKSLIYLQEWLISIKPDEIDSLEKIEEENISENSLERIKEELEIKDYIKNINNETEDVIKILEELNFYNKKEQRSDWWSHFSNLQKDTEDLIEDTNCLGGLRKISEVESGPYKIINCNYPDQITKMRDGEYVLDQTGSNRILITQISYSKNEVTLRIRKDKPVPFSLTPQTPLNTRAIDSAVADFIKGYDFTNSYPAIKQFLRREKTKLKNDIKIDERSSKELIEIIKSMNNSYLVLQGPPGTGKTYTSSRIIVDLLRNNFKVAIVCHSHKAIINLVEAIDSYSIEIGYEFRGAYNPGSRKQDLEFKNIEVTNTSKIDSKNYDLIAGTAWALSNQVHRQNSEKEKNFDYIFFDEAGQLSISKLIASSMSSKNIVMIGDHMQLPQPTAGNLDGESTYSPIEYLLKEKNTISDHNGIFLDRTFRMHQNICDFISKSFYENRLISDQTTHNQQVILQDGKSVENGIYLIDLDHNDYSVQNMEEAKYIKKIYDKLILGNWIDREKKVSEVSAEDILVVSPFNAQVNLIKQSLGENALVGTIDNFQGQEAPIVIISYVSSNPNNIPRGSDFFFDYRRLNVSLSRAKCLAIIILNKELLDYHCNTIEDMERVNYFCKLKSFEKKLLK
;
A
#
# COMPACT_ATOMS: atom_id res chain seq x y z
N MET A 1 38.91 -8.74 -17.76
CA MET A 1 38.10 -9.96 -17.93
C MET A 1 36.59 -9.75 -17.75
N ALA A 2 36.11 -8.72 -17.01
CA ALA A 2 34.67 -8.46 -16.82
C ALA A 2 33.86 -8.07 -18.08
N LYS A 3 34.49 -7.44 -19.10
CA LYS A 3 33.80 -6.85 -20.27
C LYS A 3 33.05 -7.82 -21.21
N ASN A 4 33.25 -9.14 -21.10
CA ASN A 4 32.66 -10.15 -22.00
C ASN A 4 31.65 -11.09 -21.32
N LYS A 5 31.24 -10.83 -20.08
CA LYS A 5 30.23 -11.67 -19.40
C LYS A 5 28.81 -11.30 -19.86
N ASN A 6 27.97 -12.32 -20.04
CA ASN A 6 26.59 -12.15 -20.45
C ASN A 6 25.74 -11.56 -19.30
N ILE A 7 24.89 -10.59 -19.63
CA ILE A 7 23.90 -10.01 -18.73
C ILE A 7 22.55 -10.66 -19.06
N SER A 8 22.08 -11.49 -18.13
CA SER A 8 20.75 -12.13 -18.21
C SER A 8 19.71 -11.34 -17.41
N ALA A 9 18.45 -11.72 -17.51
CA ALA A 9 17.39 -11.19 -16.63
C ALA A 9 17.71 -11.41 -15.14
N TYR A 10 18.18 -12.60 -14.77
CA TYR A 10 18.60 -12.90 -13.39
C TYR A 10 19.74 -12.00 -12.92
N SER A 11 20.69 -11.66 -13.80
CA SER A 11 21.76 -10.71 -13.47
C SER A 11 21.22 -9.33 -13.07
N ILE A 12 20.15 -8.87 -13.72
CA ILE A 12 19.48 -7.59 -13.43
C ILE A 12 18.70 -7.68 -12.11
N ILE A 13 17.98 -8.78 -11.90
CA ILE A 13 17.23 -9.05 -10.66
C ILE A 13 18.19 -9.09 -9.46
N ASP A 14 19.26 -9.89 -9.56
CA ASP A 14 20.27 -10.02 -8.53
C ASP A 14 20.94 -8.68 -8.20
N PHE A 15 21.25 -7.86 -9.21
CA PHE A 15 21.84 -6.54 -9.00
C PHE A 15 20.90 -5.59 -8.25
N SER A 16 19.59 -5.68 -8.51
CA SER A 16 18.59 -4.88 -7.81
C SER A 16 18.46 -5.25 -6.32
N GLN A 17 18.76 -6.50 -5.96
CA GLN A 17 18.66 -7.01 -4.59
C GLN A 17 20.00 -6.96 -3.82
N CYS A 18 21.11 -7.28 -4.49
CA CYS A 18 22.43 -7.41 -3.88
C CYS A 18 23.56 -7.06 -4.86
N LYS A 19 24.06 -5.82 -4.77
CA LYS A 19 25.22 -5.35 -5.55
C LYS A 19 26.48 -6.20 -5.30
N TYR A 20 26.64 -6.75 -4.10
CA TYR A 20 27.79 -7.61 -3.76
C TYR A 20 27.79 -8.94 -4.53
N LYS A 21 26.62 -9.58 -4.68
CA LYS A 21 26.49 -10.78 -5.52
C LYS A 21 26.89 -10.48 -6.96
N SER A 22 26.36 -9.39 -7.54
CA SER A 22 26.73 -8.99 -8.90
C SER A 22 28.21 -8.67 -9.04
N TRP A 23 28.85 -8.11 -8.00
CA TRP A 23 30.29 -7.90 -8.00
C TRP A 23 31.06 -9.23 -8.05
N LEU A 24 30.67 -10.23 -7.26
CA LEU A 24 31.26 -11.58 -7.34
C LEU A 24 31.02 -12.21 -8.71
N ASP A 25 29.81 -12.10 -9.26
CA ASP A 25 29.47 -12.69 -10.56
C ASP A 25 30.25 -12.07 -11.72
N PHE A 26 30.44 -10.74 -11.74
CA PHE A 26 30.99 -10.03 -12.88
C PHE A 26 32.46 -9.64 -12.72
N VAL A 27 32.87 -9.20 -11.53
CA VAL A 27 34.19 -8.58 -11.28
C VAL A 27 35.18 -9.60 -10.71
N ASP A 28 34.87 -10.23 -9.57
CA ASP A 28 35.80 -11.09 -8.84
C ASP A 28 35.12 -12.38 -8.32
N LYS A 29 34.95 -13.34 -9.23
CA LYS A 29 34.31 -14.62 -8.88
C LYS A 29 35.31 -15.48 -8.10
N PRO A 30 35.00 -15.89 -6.86
CA PRO A 30 35.89 -16.76 -6.08
C PRO A 30 36.11 -18.07 -6.82
N LYS A 31 37.36 -18.54 -6.89
CA LYS A 31 37.69 -19.80 -7.58
C LYS A 31 37.02 -21.01 -6.94
N ASN A 32 36.99 -21.05 -5.60
CA ASN A 32 36.33 -22.08 -4.78
C ASN A 32 35.58 -21.38 -3.63
N TYR A 33 34.33 -21.79 -3.37
CA TYR A 33 33.52 -21.33 -2.24
C TYR A 33 32.49 -22.41 -1.85
N PRO A 34 32.06 -22.47 -0.57
CA PRO A 34 30.99 -23.40 -0.17
C PRO A 34 29.68 -22.98 -0.83
N GLN A 35 29.09 -23.87 -1.60
CA GLN A 35 27.79 -23.62 -2.24
C GLN A 35 26.65 -23.91 -1.27
N ASN A 36 25.65 -23.03 -1.25
CA ASN A 36 24.39 -23.29 -0.59
C ASN A 36 23.52 -24.19 -1.50
N ILE A 37 23.45 -25.49 -1.22
CA ILE A 37 22.59 -26.44 -1.93
C ILE A 37 21.33 -26.61 -1.08
N ASP A 38 20.20 -26.07 -1.56
CA ASP A 38 18.90 -26.18 -0.91
C ASP A 38 18.02 -27.19 -1.70
N PRO A 39 17.72 -28.38 -1.15
CA PRO A 39 16.86 -29.38 -1.79
C PRO A 39 15.50 -28.85 -2.21
N TRP A 40 14.96 -27.86 -1.49
CA TRP A 40 13.69 -27.21 -1.83
C TRP A 40 13.76 -26.49 -3.19
N LEU A 41 14.90 -25.89 -3.53
CA LEU A 41 15.10 -25.22 -4.82
C LEU A 41 15.11 -26.21 -5.99
N GLU A 42 15.56 -27.44 -5.78
CA GLU A 42 15.51 -28.49 -6.80
C GLU A 42 14.07 -28.94 -7.08
N ILE A 43 13.25 -29.08 -6.03
CA ILE A 43 11.82 -29.38 -6.15
C ILE A 43 11.10 -28.29 -6.94
N ILE A 44 11.33 -27.01 -6.61
CA ILE A 44 10.74 -25.88 -7.34
C ILE A 44 11.10 -25.94 -8.84
N ARG A 45 12.36 -26.27 -9.18
CA ARG A 45 12.82 -26.42 -10.57
C ARG A 45 12.14 -27.59 -11.28
N LYS A 46 12.00 -28.75 -10.62
CA LYS A 46 11.29 -29.93 -11.15
C LYS A 46 9.83 -29.57 -11.49
N ILE A 47 9.10 -29.01 -10.53
CA ILE A 47 7.69 -28.58 -10.71
C ILE A 47 7.58 -27.55 -11.86
N GLY A 48 8.53 -26.62 -11.96
CA GLY A 48 8.59 -25.64 -13.05
C GLY A 48 8.70 -26.30 -14.43
N ASN A 49 9.66 -27.20 -14.60
CA ASN A 49 9.88 -27.91 -15.87
C ASN A 49 8.70 -28.81 -16.25
N GLU A 50 8.06 -29.48 -15.28
CA GLU A 50 6.87 -30.30 -15.53
C GLU A 50 5.69 -29.45 -16.01
N HIS A 51 5.48 -28.28 -15.39
CA HIS A 51 4.43 -27.35 -15.79
C HIS A 51 4.63 -26.79 -17.21
N GLU A 52 5.87 -26.40 -17.54
CA GLU A 52 6.27 -25.93 -18.86
C GLU A 52 6.05 -27.00 -19.94
N ASN A 53 6.57 -28.22 -19.72
CA ASN A 53 6.40 -29.33 -20.65
C ASN A 53 4.92 -29.68 -20.85
N SER A 54 4.14 -29.68 -19.76
CA SER A 54 2.70 -29.95 -19.84
C SER A 54 1.97 -28.88 -20.68
N TYR A 55 2.35 -27.60 -20.56
CA TYR A 55 1.79 -26.55 -21.41
C TYR A 55 2.15 -26.75 -22.89
N LEU A 56 3.42 -27.08 -23.17
CA LEU A 56 3.89 -27.36 -24.53
C LEU A 56 3.10 -28.49 -25.18
N GLU A 57 2.89 -29.60 -24.48
CA GLU A 57 2.12 -30.74 -24.98
C GLU A 57 0.65 -30.39 -25.24
N ASP A 58 0.04 -29.54 -24.40
CA ASP A 58 -1.31 -29.03 -24.65
C ASP A 58 -1.36 -28.13 -25.89
N LEU A 59 -0.38 -27.22 -26.05
CA LEU A 59 -0.31 -26.31 -27.19
C LEU A 59 -0.12 -27.07 -28.52
N LYS A 60 0.72 -28.11 -28.53
CA LYS A 60 0.98 -28.98 -29.69
C LYS A 60 -0.27 -29.72 -30.19
N LYS A 61 -1.29 -29.91 -29.34
CA LYS A 61 -2.57 -30.53 -29.77
C LYS A 61 -3.37 -29.63 -30.70
N SER A 62 -3.19 -28.31 -30.60
CA SER A 62 -4.00 -27.31 -31.32
C SER A 62 -3.22 -26.46 -32.32
N GLU A 63 -1.90 -26.35 -32.17
CA GLU A 63 -1.08 -25.37 -32.89
C GLU A 63 0.24 -26.00 -33.35
N ASN A 64 0.83 -25.48 -34.43
CA ASN A 64 2.17 -25.87 -34.87
C ASN A 64 3.23 -25.04 -34.12
N VAL A 65 4.10 -25.70 -33.37
CA VAL A 65 5.13 -25.08 -32.53
C VAL A 65 6.51 -25.37 -33.12
N PHE A 66 7.29 -24.33 -33.41
CA PHE A 66 8.67 -24.47 -33.85
C PHE A 66 9.60 -24.59 -32.64
N GLU A 67 10.16 -25.78 -32.42
CA GLU A 67 11.01 -26.09 -31.26
C GLU A 67 12.49 -25.90 -31.61
N ILE A 68 13.19 -25.04 -30.87
CA ILE A 68 14.64 -24.90 -30.99
C ILE A 68 15.31 -26.13 -30.41
N ASN A 69 16.28 -26.71 -31.14
CA ASN A 69 16.92 -27.94 -30.69
C ASN A 69 17.75 -27.71 -29.41
N PRO A 70 17.45 -28.37 -28.28
CA PRO A 70 18.11 -28.11 -27.00
C PRO A 70 19.60 -28.49 -27.01
N LYS A 71 20.03 -29.39 -27.92
CA LYS A 71 21.41 -29.88 -28.04
C LYS A 71 22.36 -28.91 -28.75
N LEU A 72 21.84 -27.85 -29.39
CA LEU A 72 22.64 -26.86 -30.09
C LEU A 72 23.41 -25.97 -29.11
N ASP A 73 24.54 -25.43 -29.55
CA ASP A 73 25.24 -24.39 -28.78
C ASP A 73 24.48 -23.04 -28.84
N PHE A 74 24.82 -22.10 -27.97
CA PHE A 74 24.11 -20.81 -27.89
C PHE A 74 24.18 -19.98 -29.19
N THR A 75 25.25 -20.10 -29.98
CA THR A 75 25.38 -19.37 -31.26
C THR A 75 24.47 -19.97 -32.32
N GLN A 76 24.37 -21.30 -32.34
CA GLN A 76 23.46 -22.04 -33.21
C GLN A 76 21.99 -21.78 -32.84
N LYS A 77 21.65 -21.79 -31.54
CA LYS A 77 20.29 -21.45 -31.05
C LYS A 77 19.88 -20.03 -31.44
N GLU A 78 20.80 -19.06 -31.34
CA GLU A 78 20.55 -17.69 -31.80
C GLU A 78 20.19 -17.64 -33.29
N LYS A 79 20.97 -18.33 -34.12
CA LYS A 79 20.75 -18.37 -35.57
C LYS A 79 19.41 -19.03 -35.93
N GLU A 80 19.08 -20.15 -35.29
CA GLU A 80 17.83 -20.86 -35.53
C GLU A 80 16.61 -20.00 -35.09
N THR A 81 16.74 -19.27 -33.98
CA THR A 81 15.74 -18.29 -33.52
C THR A 81 15.55 -17.16 -34.54
N ASP A 82 16.65 -16.60 -35.06
CA ASP A 82 16.61 -15.55 -36.09
C ASP A 82 15.92 -16.02 -37.38
N GLU A 83 16.18 -17.26 -37.79
CA GLU A 83 15.55 -17.86 -38.98
C GLU A 83 14.06 -18.13 -38.76
N ALA A 84 13.66 -18.57 -37.57
CA ALA A 84 12.25 -18.78 -37.22
C ALA A 84 11.47 -17.45 -37.20
N ILE A 85 12.03 -16.40 -36.58
CA ILE A 85 11.42 -15.06 -36.58
C ILE A 85 11.23 -14.54 -38.00
N LYS A 86 12.25 -14.69 -38.87
CA LYS A 86 12.21 -14.27 -40.28
C LYS A 86 11.18 -15.05 -41.11
N ARG A 87 11.04 -16.37 -40.86
CA ARG A 87 9.98 -17.19 -41.48
C ARG A 87 8.59 -16.81 -41.00
N GLY A 88 8.49 -16.14 -39.86
CA GLY A 88 7.22 -15.68 -39.32
C GLY A 88 6.46 -16.77 -38.58
N GLU A 89 7.17 -17.73 -37.99
CA GLU A 89 6.61 -18.83 -37.20
C GLU A 89 5.71 -18.27 -36.07
N LYS A 90 4.53 -18.86 -35.89
CA LYS A 90 3.54 -18.32 -34.93
C LYS A 90 3.96 -18.55 -33.48
N TYR A 91 4.47 -19.74 -33.16
CA TYR A 91 4.98 -20.10 -31.84
C TYR A 91 6.40 -20.65 -31.98
N ILE A 92 7.34 -20.07 -31.24
CA ILE A 92 8.72 -20.51 -31.16
C ILE A 92 8.99 -20.91 -29.72
N TYR A 93 9.31 -22.19 -29.48
CA TYR A 93 9.62 -22.74 -28.15
C TYR A 93 11.12 -22.78 -27.89
N GLN A 94 11.53 -22.38 -26.69
CA GLN A 94 12.93 -22.26 -26.25
C GLN A 94 13.84 -21.39 -27.16
N PRO A 95 13.39 -20.21 -27.64
CA PRO A 95 14.24 -19.27 -28.37
C PRO A 95 15.45 -18.81 -27.55
N PHE A 96 16.53 -18.46 -28.25
CA PHE A 96 17.71 -17.83 -27.66
C PHE A 96 17.93 -16.44 -28.25
N LEU A 97 17.68 -15.41 -27.44
CA LEU A 97 17.82 -14.01 -27.78
C LEU A 97 19.17 -13.47 -27.30
N LYS A 98 19.86 -12.72 -28.16
CA LYS A 98 21.12 -12.06 -27.81
C LYS A 98 21.25 -10.71 -28.48
N TYR A 99 21.68 -9.69 -27.73
CA TYR A 99 22.05 -8.38 -28.26
C TYR A 99 23.26 -7.85 -27.50
N SER A 100 24.40 -7.68 -28.18
CA SER A 100 25.68 -7.37 -27.52
C SER A 100 25.99 -8.42 -26.43
N ASN A 101 26.17 -8.01 -25.18
CA ASN A 101 26.33 -8.89 -24.02
C ASN A 101 25.01 -9.24 -23.31
N PHE A 102 23.85 -8.80 -23.80
CA PHE A 102 22.54 -9.16 -23.25
C PHE A 102 22.07 -10.49 -23.83
N THR A 103 21.65 -11.42 -22.99
CA THR A 103 21.14 -12.73 -23.41
C THR A 103 19.84 -13.07 -22.69
N GLY A 104 18.95 -13.82 -23.32
CA GLY A 104 17.72 -14.30 -22.70
C GLY A 104 17.08 -15.45 -23.48
N SER A 105 16.38 -16.32 -22.76
CA SER A 105 15.61 -17.41 -23.34
C SER A 105 14.22 -17.40 -22.73
N PRO A 106 13.25 -16.67 -23.30
CA PRO A 106 11.86 -16.88 -22.94
C PRO A 106 11.46 -18.30 -23.29
N ASP A 107 10.50 -18.87 -22.56
CA ASP A 107 9.99 -20.20 -22.87
C ASP A 107 9.33 -20.22 -24.25
N PHE A 108 8.60 -19.14 -24.60
CA PHE A 108 8.01 -18.95 -25.92
C PHE A 108 8.17 -17.52 -26.47
N LEU A 109 8.24 -17.42 -27.80
CA LEU A 109 7.91 -16.20 -28.55
C LEU A 109 6.65 -16.46 -29.38
N ILE A 110 5.64 -15.61 -29.19
CA ILE A 110 4.35 -15.72 -29.89
C ILE A 110 4.18 -14.54 -30.83
N LYS A 111 3.91 -14.82 -32.11
CA LYS A 111 3.66 -13.79 -33.12
C LYS A 111 2.24 -13.25 -32.98
N ASN A 112 2.13 -11.94 -32.73
CA ASN A 112 0.87 -11.20 -32.71
C ASN A 112 0.92 -10.07 -33.75
N LYS A 113 0.14 -10.21 -34.83
CA LYS A 113 0.20 -9.33 -36.01
C LYS A 113 1.63 -9.24 -36.57
N ASN A 114 2.28 -8.08 -36.43
CA ASN A 114 3.63 -7.80 -36.93
C ASN A 114 4.70 -7.76 -35.81
N LEU A 115 4.36 -8.16 -34.58
CA LEU A 115 5.25 -8.15 -33.43
C LEU A 115 5.35 -9.55 -32.81
N TYR A 116 6.46 -9.83 -32.13
CA TYR A 116 6.60 -11.03 -31.29
C TYR A 116 6.52 -10.62 -29.82
N GLU A 117 5.68 -11.33 -29.06
CA GLU A 117 5.48 -11.14 -27.63
C GLU A 117 6.21 -12.26 -26.88
N PRO A 118 7.08 -11.93 -25.90
CA PRO A 118 7.71 -12.93 -25.04
C PRO A 118 6.70 -13.50 -24.05
N VAL A 119 6.77 -14.81 -23.85
CA VAL A 119 5.93 -15.55 -22.92
C VAL A 119 6.79 -16.47 -22.06
N ASP A 120 6.57 -16.43 -20.76
CA ASP A 120 7.28 -17.25 -19.77
C ASP A 120 6.27 -18.03 -18.91
N ILE A 121 6.60 -19.27 -18.58
CA ILE A 121 5.76 -20.19 -17.82
C ILE A 121 6.30 -20.27 -16.40
N LYS A 122 5.42 -20.13 -15.41
CA LYS A 122 5.79 -20.13 -13.99
C LYS A 122 4.93 -21.10 -13.20
N SER A 123 5.58 -21.86 -12.32
CA SER A 123 4.94 -22.74 -11.34
C SER A 123 4.33 -21.98 -10.15
N ALA A 124 4.45 -20.65 -10.13
CA ALA A 124 3.79 -19.79 -9.15
C ALA A 124 2.32 -19.52 -9.55
N PHE A 125 1.49 -19.20 -8.55
CA PHE A 125 0.07 -18.83 -8.72
C PHE A 125 -0.18 -17.33 -8.78
N LYS A 126 0.85 -16.54 -8.53
CA LYS A 126 0.82 -15.10 -8.64
C LYS A 126 2.10 -14.66 -9.31
N MET A 127 2.00 -13.62 -10.13
CA MET A 127 3.17 -12.95 -10.66
C MET A 127 3.97 -12.29 -9.55
N LYS A 128 5.29 -12.22 -9.75
CA LYS A 128 6.22 -11.48 -8.91
C LYS A 128 6.97 -10.43 -9.75
N PRO A 129 7.52 -9.38 -9.13
CA PRO A 129 8.31 -8.36 -9.81
C PRO A 129 9.43 -8.91 -10.71
N GLU A 130 10.09 -9.98 -10.28
CA GLU A 130 11.17 -10.61 -11.03
C GLU A 130 10.72 -11.11 -12.40
N ASN A 131 9.48 -11.63 -12.49
CA ASN A 131 8.92 -12.11 -13.74
C ASN A 131 8.70 -10.97 -14.74
N ILE A 132 8.30 -9.79 -14.26
CA ILE A 132 8.13 -8.59 -15.11
C ILE A 132 9.48 -8.10 -15.62
N ILE A 133 10.50 -8.03 -14.76
CA ILE A 133 11.87 -7.66 -15.16
C ILE A 133 12.37 -8.60 -16.27
N GLN A 134 12.08 -9.90 -16.14
CA GLN A 134 12.45 -10.91 -17.14
C GLN A 134 11.76 -10.66 -18.48
N ILE A 135 10.44 -10.43 -18.50
CA ILE A 135 9.69 -10.08 -19.70
C ILE A 135 10.21 -8.77 -20.33
N CYS A 136 10.42 -7.71 -19.54
CA CYS A 136 10.99 -6.44 -20.03
C CYS A 136 12.40 -6.61 -20.61
N HIS A 137 13.22 -7.50 -20.04
CA HIS A 137 14.55 -7.83 -20.56
C HIS A 137 14.48 -8.47 -21.94
N TYR A 138 13.55 -9.41 -22.14
CA TYR A 138 13.30 -10.00 -23.45
C TYR A 138 12.79 -8.95 -24.45
N SER A 139 11.81 -8.12 -24.05
CA SER A 139 11.31 -7.01 -24.86
C SER A 139 12.41 -6.00 -25.22
N PHE A 140 13.38 -5.77 -24.34
CA PHE A 140 14.55 -4.93 -24.64
C PHE A 140 15.47 -5.53 -25.70
N ILE A 141 15.74 -6.84 -25.65
CA ILE A 141 16.52 -7.49 -26.71
C ILE A 141 15.74 -7.45 -28.03
N LEU A 142 14.42 -7.65 -28.00
CA LEU A 142 13.56 -7.55 -29.19
C LEU A 142 13.55 -6.14 -29.79
N GLU A 143 13.44 -5.09 -28.96
CA GLU A 143 13.53 -3.69 -29.37
C GLU A 143 14.90 -3.42 -30.03
N LYS A 144 16.00 -3.83 -29.40
CA LYS A 144 17.35 -3.48 -29.87
C LYS A 144 17.84 -4.31 -31.06
N LYS A 145 17.48 -5.59 -31.15
CA LYS A 145 17.92 -6.47 -32.24
C LYS A 145 17.01 -6.42 -33.46
N TYR A 146 15.69 -6.38 -33.26
CA TYR A 146 14.72 -6.48 -34.36
C TYR A 146 13.94 -5.18 -34.62
N ASN A 147 14.14 -4.13 -33.81
CA ASN A 147 13.34 -2.89 -33.85
C ASN A 147 11.85 -3.16 -33.60
N LEU A 148 11.55 -4.17 -32.77
CA LEU A 148 10.20 -4.59 -32.39
C LEU A 148 10.06 -4.46 -30.87
N LEU A 149 9.56 -3.32 -30.37
CA LEU A 149 9.14 -3.23 -28.98
C LEU A 149 7.71 -3.79 -28.88
N PRO A 150 7.50 -4.97 -28.27
CA PRO A 150 6.16 -5.48 -28.10
C PRO A 150 5.35 -4.59 -27.17
N LYS A 151 4.05 -4.42 -27.48
CA LYS A 151 3.13 -3.72 -26.58
C LYS A 151 2.89 -4.53 -25.30
N PHE A 152 2.86 -5.86 -25.42
CA PHE A 152 2.56 -6.77 -24.34
C PHE A 152 3.56 -7.93 -24.25
N GLY A 153 3.72 -8.47 -23.05
CA GLY A 153 4.27 -9.82 -22.81
C GLY A 153 3.26 -10.64 -22.02
N LYS A 154 3.50 -11.94 -21.85
CA LYS A 154 2.62 -12.80 -21.04
C LYS A 154 3.39 -13.65 -20.05
N ILE A 155 2.75 -13.96 -18.94
CA ILE A 155 3.16 -15.02 -18.02
C ILE A 155 2.03 -16.02 -17.92
N ILE A 156 2.37 -17.29 -18.01
CA ILE A 156 1.42 -18.38 -17.81
C ILE A 156 1.67 -18.96 -16.42
N LEU A 157 0.71 -18.76 -15.52
CA LEU A 157 0.81 -19.22 -14.15
C LEU A 157 0.45 -20.71 -14.04
N ARG A 158 0.61 -21.25 -12.83
CA ARG A 158 0.38 -22.68 -12.57
C ARG A 158 -1.04 -23.14 -12.84
N ASP A 159 -2.03 -22.27 -12.63
CA ASP A 159 -3.44 -22.52 -12.89
C ASP A 159 -3.85 -22.40 -14.37
N ARG A 160 -2.87 -22.17 -15.27
CA ARG A 160 -3.06 -21.86 -16.71
C ARG A 160 -3.69 -20.49 -16.97
N SER A 161 -3.84 -19.64 -15.96
CA SER A 161 -4.20 -18.24 -16.21
C SER A 161 -3.10 -17.56 -17.02
N GLU A 162 -3.52 -16.78 -18.02
CA GLU A 162 -2.64 -15.94 -18.81
C GLU A 162 -2.64 -14.53 -18.22
N GLU A 163 -1.55 -14.17 -17.56
CA GLU A 163 -1.35 -12.83 -17.08
C GLU A 163 -0.68 -11.97 -18.14
N LYS A 164 -1.32 -10.86 -18.50
CA LYS A 164 -0.88 -9.98 -19.58
C LYS A 164 -0.16 -8.76 -19.04
N ILE A 165 1.09 -8.57 -19.46
CA ILE A 165 1.94 -7.46 -19.02
C ILE A 165 1.96 -6.38 -20.09
N GLU A 166 1.53 -5.16 -19.77
CA GLU A 166 1.75 -3.99 -20.62
C GLU A 166 3.16 -3.44 -20.41
N ILE A 167 4.03 -3.56 -21.43
CA ILE A 167 5.46 -3.27 -21.29
C ILE A 167 5.71 -1.83 -20.85
N ASP A 168 4.95 -0.86 -21.38
CA ASP A 168 5.11 0.58 -21.08
C ASP A 168 4.91 0.93 -19.58
N LYS A 169 4.18 0.11 -18.82
CA LYS A 169 3.98 0.30 -17.38
C LYS A 169 5.23 0.02 -16.55
N PHE A 170 6.23 -0.66 -17.09
CA PHE A 170 7.42 -1.12 -16.35
C PHE A 170 8.76 -0.79 -17.04
N TYR A 171 8.71 -0.42 -18.31
CA TYR A 171 9.90 -0.41 -19.18
C TYR A 171 10.95 0.63 -18.80
N ASP A 172 10.56 1.81 -18.33
CA ASP A 172 11.50 2.87 -17.92
C ASP A 172 12.17 2.54 -16.58
N TYR A 173 11.46 1.90 -15.65
CA TYR A 173 12.07 1.31 -14.45
C TYR A 173 13.11 0.24 -14.82
N PHE A 174 12.75 -0.70 -15.71
CA PHE A 174 13.70 -1.68 -16.22
C PHE A 174 14.93 -1.03 -16.89
N LYS A 175 14.72 -0.03 -17.75
CA LYS A 175 15.81 0.71 -18.42
C LYS A 175 16.73 1.39 -17.41
N ASN A 176 16.17 1.93 -16.33
CA ASN A 176 16.94 2.54 -15.24
C ASN A 176 17.89 1.50 -14.60
N ILE A 177 17.40 0.33 -14.18
CA ILE A 177 18.25 -0.74 -13.62
C ILE A 177 19.28 -1.21 -14.64
N ASN A 178 18.86 -1.43 -15.89
CA ASN A 178 19.72 -1.89 -16.97
C ASN A 178 20.86 -0.90 -17.26
N SER A 179 20.62 0.41 -17.17
CA SER A 179 21.67 1.42 -17.31
C SER A 179 22.67 1.38 -16.14
N ARG A 180 22.19 1.14 -14.92
CA ARG A 180 23.00 1.09 -13.70
C ARG A 180 23.90 -0.14 -13.64
N ILE A 181 23.38 -1.32 -13.95
CA ILE A 181 24.21 -2.54 -13.98
C ILE A 181 25.30 -2.44 -15.04
N LYS A 182 25.01 -1.83 -16.19
CA LYS A 182 26.01 -1.54 -17.23
C LYS A 182 27.13 -0.65 -16.70
N SER A 183 26.80 0.49 -16.10
CA SER A 183 27.80 1.39 -15.51
C SER A 183 28.55 0.70 -14.37
N PHE A 184 27.87 -0.04 -13.50
CA PHE A 184 28.49 -0.82 -12.43
C PHE A 184 29.54 -1.81 -12.96
N ILE A 185 29.23 -2.59 -13.99
CA ILE A 185 30.17 -3.56 -14.58
C ILE A 185 31.38 -2.86 -15.24
N LEU A 186 31.18 -1.68 -15.82
CA LEU A 186 32.23 -0.95 -16.53
C LEU A 186 33.12 -0.13 -15.60
N ASP A 187 32.55 0.46 -14.56
CA ASP A 187 33.15 1.53 -13.76
C ASP A 187 33.51 1.09 -12.33
N SER A 188 32.98 -0.03 -11.83
CA SER A 188 33.20 -0.46 -10.44
C SER A 188 34.66 -0.80 -10.17
N LYS A 189 35.36 0.12 -9.48
CA LYS A 189 36.70 -0.11 -8.91
C LYS A 189 36.67 -0.53 -7.45
N GLU A 190 35.57 -0.20 -6.75
CA GLU A 190 35.39 -0.49 -5.32
C GLU A 190 34.47 -1.70 -5.12
N GLN A 191 34.78 -2.50 -4.10
CA GLN A 191 34.00 -3.67 -3.73
C GLN A 191 32.77 -3.22 -2.90
N PRO A 192 31.53 -3.55 -3.29
CA PRO A 192 30.36 -3.29 -2.46
C PRO A 192 30.46 -4.04 -1.12
N LYS A 193 29.75 -3.55 -0.09
CA LYS A 193 29.66 -4.26 1.18
C LYS A 193 28.80 -5.51 1.06
N ALA A 194 29.25 -6.60 1.69
CA ALA A 194 28.45 -7.81 1.86
C ALA A 194 27.44 -7.58 2.99
N GLU A 195 26.23 -7.13 2.65
CA GLU A 195 25.15 -6.90 3.62
C GLU A 195 24.12 -8.03 3.59
N LYS A 196 23.52 -8.32 4.74
CA LYS A 196 22.41 -9.26 4.82
C LYS A 196 21.18 -8.67 4.10
N CYS A 197 20.60 -9.42 3.17
CA CYS A 197 19.47 -8.99 2.32
C CYS A 197 18.50 -10.14 2.02
N GLY A 198 17.37 -9.83 1.37
CA GLY A 198 16.33 -10.82 1.05
C GLY A 198 16.81 -11.96 0.14
N LEU A 199 17.77 -11.68 -0.76
CA LEU A 199 18.35 -12.68 -1.67
C LEU A 199 19.11 -13.79 -0.92
N CYS A 200 19.55 -13.56 0.33
CA CYS A 200 20.37 -14.50 1.09
C CYS A 200 19.69 -15.87 1.30
N SER A 201 18.36 -15.98 1.21
CA SER A 201 17.64 -17.26 1.33
C SER A 201 17.95 -18.23 0.20
N VAL A 202 18.13 -17.73 -1.02
CA VAL A 202 18.35 -18.53 -2.24
C VAL A 202 19.70 -18.27 -2.91
N CYS A 203 20.53 -17.42 -2.30
CA CYS A 203 21.84 -17.04 -2.82
C CYS A 203 22.86 -18.19 -2.70
N GLU A 204 23.56 -18.52 -3.78
CA GLU A 204 24.64 -19.51 -3.79
C GLU A 204 25.84 -19.10 -2.90
N TYR A 205 26.04 -17.80 -2.67
CA TYR A 205 27.14 -17.24 -1.88
C TYR A 205 26.81 -17.05 -0.39
N LYS A 206 25.64 -17.51 0.10
CA LYS A 206 25.20 -17.27 1.49
C LYS A 206 26.26 -17.71 2.52
N VAL A 207 26.71 -18.96 2.44
CA VAL A 207 27.71 -19.54 3.37
C VAL A 207 29.05 -18.80 3.26
N TYR A 208 29.42 -18.37 2.05
CA TYR A 208 30.62 -17.56 1.82
C TYR A 208 30.54 -16.20 2.54
N CYS A 209 29.40 -15.50 2.44
CA CYS A 209 29.18 -14.23 3.14
C CYS A 209 29.14 -14.40 4.66
N GLU A 210 28.45 -15.43 5.18
CA GLU A 210 28.36 -15.71 6.62
C GLU A 210 29.74 -16.00 7.23
N ASN A 211 30.57 -16.78 6.53
CA ASN A 211 31.96 -17.01 6.94
C ASN A 211 32.79 -15.73 6.91
N ASN A 212 32.60 -14.88 5.90
CA ASN A 212 33.28 -13.58 5.84
C ASN A 212 32.87 -12.67 7.01
N TRP A 213 31.58 -12.63 7.36
CA TRP A 213 31.11 -11.86 8.51
C TRP A 213 31.72 -12.34 9.83
N LYS A 214 31.77 -13.66 10.05
CA LYS A 214 32.44 -14.29 11.20
C LYS A 214 33.92 -13.91 11.26
N ASN A 215 34.64 -14.05 10.15
CA ASN A 215 36.08 -13.76 10.08
C ASN A 215 36.42 -12.28 10.28
N THR A 216 35.53 -11.37 9.86
CA THR A 216 35.72 -9.91 9.96
C THR A 216 35.08 -9.29 11.21
N ASP A 217 34.51 -10.11 12.09
CA ASP A 217 33.78 -9.69 13.28
C ASP A 217 32.66 -8.68 12.98
N ASN A 218 31.96 -8.88 11.87
CA ASN A 218 31.02 -7.90 11.33
C ASN A 218 29.73 -7.79 12.17
N LEU A 219 29.16 -6.58 12.22
CA LEU A 219 27.91 -6.28 12.94
C LEU A 219 26.68 -7.07 12.45
N ASN A 220 26.66 -7.58 11.21
CA ASN A 220 25.57 -8.41 10.68
C ASN A 220 25.32 -9.70 11.50
N GLN A 221 26.23 -10.07 12.41
CA GLN A 221 26.10 -11.20 13.32
C GLN A 221 25.33 -10.87 14.61
N VAL A 222 25.18 -9.59 14.96
CA VAL A 222 24.48 -9.17 16.17
C VAL A 222 22.99 -9.47 16.01
N ALA A 223 22.42 -10.25 16.92
CA ALA A 223 21.02 -10.63 16.82
C ALA A 223 20.11 -9.39 16.89
N ASN A 224 19.06 -9.35 16.06
CA ASN A 224 18.07 -8.26 15.96
C ASN A 224 18.62 -6.87 15.61
N ILE A 225 19.88 -6.73 15.19
CA ILE A 225 20.40 -5.45 14.71
C ILE A 225 19.83 -5.13 13.32
N SER A 226 19.38 -3.90 13.13
CA SER A 226 18.89 -3.43 11.83
C SER A 226 20.01 -2.87 10.95
N LYS A 227 19.82 -2.91 9.62
CA LYS A 227 20.75 -2.28 8.65
C LYS A 227 20.94 -0.78 8.92
N LYS A 228 19.89 -0.08 9.36
CA LYS A 228 19.94 1.34 9.74
C LYS A 228 20.86 1.54 10.95
N GLN A 229 20.75 0.70 11.98
CA GLN A 229 21.62 0.74 13.16
C GLN A 229 23.09 0.43 12.78
N ILE A 230 23.34 -0.59 11.95
CA ILE A 230 24.70 -0.90 11.45
C ILE A 230 25.31 0.35 10.78
N ASN A 231 24.58 0.98 9.86
CA ASN A 231 25.08 2.17 9.16
C ASN A 231 25.38 3.35 10.10
N ILE A 232 24.54 3.56 11.14
CA ILE A 232 24.78 4.62 12.13
C ILE A 232 26.00 4.29 13.00
N LEU A 233 26.14 3.05 13.46
CA LEU A 233 27.29 2.60 14.25
C LEU A 233 28.59 2.72 13.47
N GLU A 234 28.61 2.29 12.21
CA GLU A 234 29.79 2.39 11.35
C GLU A 234 30.23 3.84 11.13
N LYS A 235 29.28 4.76 10.92
CA LYS A 235 29.55 6.21 10.82
C LYS A 235 30.14 6.80 12.10
N ASN A 236 29.88 6.17 13.24
CA ASN A 236 30.44 6.52 14.54
C ASN A 236 31.66 5.64 14.92
N ASN A 237 32.34 5.03 13.93
CA ASN A 237 33.55 4.22 14.08
C ASN A 237 33.38 2.88 14.84
N VAL A 238 32.14 2.43 15.04
CA VAL A 238 31.79 1.14 15.63
C VAL A 238 31.42 0.18 14.49
N SER A 239 32.41 -0.55 13.99
CA SER A 239 32.26 -1.39 12.79
C SER A 239 32.33 -2.90 13.05
N THR A 240 32.58 -3.32 14.29
CA THR A 240 32.70 -4.74 14.68
C THR A 240 31.89 -5.05 15.92
N MET A 241 31.48 -6.32 16.08
CA MET A 241 30.77 -6.78 17.28
C MET A 241 31.64 -6.58 18.53
N LYS A 242 32.95 -6.80 18.45
CA LYS A 242 33.88 -6.52 19.55
C LYS A 242 33.84 -5.05 19.98
N LYS A 243 33.95 -4.11 19.04
CA LYS A 243 33.89 -2.67 19.37
C LYS A 243 32.55 -2.29 19.99
N LEU A 244 31.45 -2.87 19.50
CA LEU A 244 30.12 -2.65 20.07
C LEU A 244 30.03 -3.19 21.51
N SER A 245 30.60 -4.36 21.79
CA SER A 245 30.62 -4.95 23.13
C SER A 245 31.51 -4.20 24.12
N GLU A 246 32.48 -3.43 23.64
CA GLU A 246 33.39 -2.62 24.47
C GLU A 246 32.82 -1.24 24.82
N LEU A 247 31.68 -0.84 24.24
CA LEU A 247 31.04 0.43 24.57
C LEU A 247 30.50 0.43 26.02
N ASP A 248 30.56 1.60 26.64
CA ASP A 248 29.92 1.86 27.92
C ASP A 248 28.40 1.91 27.73
N ALA A 249 27.64 1.41 28.71
CA ALA A 249 26.18 1.47 28.70
C ALA A 249 25.63 2.91 28.70
N GLU A 250 26.43 3.88 29.14
CA GLU A 250 26.11 5.31 29.12
C GLU A 250 26.44 6.00 27.78
N THR A 251 27.04 5.28 26.82
CA THR A 251 27.38 5.83 25.50
C THR A 251 26.11 6.32 24.78
N GLN A 252 26.17 7.50 24.18
CA GLN A 252 25.09 8.04 23.35
C GLN A 252 25.55 8.20 21.90
N ILE A 253 24.79 7.63 20.97
CA ILE A 253 25.04 7.75 19.54
C ILE A 253 23.82 8.39 18.90
N LYS A 254 24.01 9.56 18.28
CA LYS A 254 22.93 10.30 17.62
C LYS A 254 22.27 9.41 16.55
N GLY A 255 20.94 9.28 16.63
CA GLY A 255 20.14 8.46 15.70
C GLY A 255 19.80 7.06 16.22
N ILE A 256 20.31 6.66 17.38
CA ILE A 256 19.90 5.45 18.11
C ILE A 256 19.47 5.90 19.53
N ASN A 257 18.32 5.43 20.00
CA ASN A 257 17.89 5.69 21.37
C ASN A 257 18.87 5.03 22.36
N LYS A 258 19.17 5.72 23.48
CA LYS A 258 20.13 5.28 24.48
C LYS A 258 19.83 3.87 25.00
N ASP A 259 18.56 3.57 25.29
CA ASP A 259 18.16 2.30 25.86
C ASP A 259 18.25 1.17 24.83
N SER A 260 17.86 1.41 23.57
CA SER A 260 18.05 0.41 22.49
C SER A 260 19.52 0.21 22.13
N LEU A 261 20.37 1.24 22.20
CA LEU A 261 21.82 1.07 22.10
C LEU A 261 22.35 0.22 23.26
N GLY A 262 21.87 0.43 24.48
CA GLY A 262 22.21 -0.39 25.64
C GLY A 262 21.88 -1.87 25.44
N ILE A 263 20.69 -2.17 24.90
CA ILE A 263 20.29 -3.54 24.53
C ILE A 263 21.23 -4.14 23.48
N LEU A 264 21.62 -3.39 22.44
CA LEU A 264 22.56 -3.86 21.42
C LEU A 264 23.96 -4.13 22.00
N ILE A 265 24.44 -3.28 22.91
CA ILE A 265 25.71 -3.48 23.62
C ILE A 265 25.63 -4.77 24.43
N ASP A 266 24.59 -4.96 25.24
CA ASP A 266 24.39 -6.17 26.04
C ASP A 266 24.27 -7.43 25.17
N GLN A 267 23.52 -7.37 24.06
CA GLN A 267 23.38 -8.45 23.09
C GLN A 267 24.73 -8.85 22.48
N SER A 268 25.55 -7.87 22.11
CA SER A 268 26.89 -8.12 21.56
C SER A 268 27.85 -8.72 22.59
N LYS A 269 27.79 -8.29 23.86
CA LYS A 269 28.55 -8.87 24.97
C LYS A 269 28.18 -10.34 25.18
N LEU A 270 26.88 -10.65 25.24
CA LEU A 270 26.39 -12.01 25.44
C LEU A 270 26.83 -12.98 24.32
N GLN A 271 26.72 -12.53 23.06
CA GLN A 271 27.15 -13.34 21.92
C GLN A 271 28.66 -13.56 21.91
N LYS A 272 29.46 -12.56 22.30
CA LYS A 272 30.91 -12.70 22.44
C LYS A 272 31.30 -13.68 23.55
N ASP A 273 30.67 -13.56 24.71
CA ASP A 273 30.90 -14.50 25.82
C ASP A 273 30.61 -15.95 25.40
N TYR A 274 29.55 -16.18 24.62
CA TYR A 274 29.26 -17.50 24.07
C TYR A 274 30.31 -17.97 23.06
N LEU A 275 30.80 -17.09 22.17
CA LEU A 275 31.86 -17.44 21.23
C LEU A 275 33.19 -17.80 21.94
N ASP A 276 33.48 -17.16 23.07
CA ASP A 276 34.72 -17.36 23.82
C ASP A 276 34.63 -18.57 24.78
N LYS A 277 33.50 -18.76 25.45
CA LYS A 277 33.32 -19.76 26.53
C LYS A 277 32.53 -21.00 26.09
N ASN A 278 31.81 -20.93 24.98
CA ASN A 278 30.87 -21.95 24.51
C ASN A 278 29.78 -22.31 25.54
N GLU A 279 29.39 -21.34 26.38
CA GLU A 279 28.36 -21.48 27.41
C GLU A 279 27.15 -20.62 27.07
N LEU A 280 25.97 -21.26 26.97
CA LEU A 280 24.72 -20.56 26.69
C LEU A 280 24.31 -19.72 27.90
N SER A 281 23.98 -18.46 27.66
CA SER A 281 23.53 -17.52 28.68
C SER A 281 22.46 -16.58 28.15
N TYR A 282 21.67 -16.03 29.07
CA TYR A 282 20.62 -15.05 28.78
C TYR A 282 20.69 -13.90 29.79
N LYS A 283 20.11 -12.75 29.44
CA LYS A 283 19.96 -11.61 30.35
C LYS A 283 18.54 -11.10 30.29
N ILE A 284 17.94 -10.85 31.45
CA ILE A 284 16.61 -10.23 31.57
C ILE A 284 16.74 -8.73 31.28
N ILE A 285 15.92 -8.24 30.35
CA ILE A 285 15.88 -6.83 29.92
C ILE A 285 14.49 -6.20 30.11
N PHE A 286 13.56 -6.91 30.76
CA PHE A 286 12.17 -6.49 30.94
C PHE A 286 12.03 -5.06 31.50
N ASP A 287 12.73 -4.70 32.57
CA ASP A 287 12.62 -3.36 33.17
C ASP A 287 13.08 -2.24 32.23
N ILE A 288 14.09 -2.51 31.42
CA ILE A 288 14.60 -1.55 30.42
C ILE A 288 13.51 -1.37 29.36
N LYS A 289 12.98 -2.48 28.84
CA LYS A 289 11.88 -2.48 27.87
C LYS A 289 10.61 -1.82 28.41
N LYS A 290 10.28 -1.99 29.69
CA LYS A 290 9.11 -1.38 30.33
C LYS A 290 9.26 0.13 30.45
N LYS A 291 10.45 0.63 30.80
CA LYS A 291 10.75 2.08 30.84
C LYS A 291 10.73 2.74 29.46
N MET A 292 11.06 1.99 28.42
CA MET A 292 11.01 2.47 27.03
C MET A 292 9.57 2.58 26.50
N ASN A 293 8.59 1.97 27.17
CA ASN A 293 7.20 1.85 26.72
C ASN A 293 6.21 2.66 27.59
N ASP A 294 4.97 2.83 27.12
CA ASP A 294 3.91 3.43 27.93
C ASP A 294 3.73 2.60 29.21
N PRO A 295 3.73 3.20 30.41
CA PRO A 295 3.55 2.48 31.68
C PRO A 295 2.29 1.61 31.72
N SER A 296 1.22 2.01 31.01
CA SER A 296 -0.04 1.26 30.94
C SER A 296 0.01 0.07 29.98
N LYS A 297 1.02 -0.01 29.11
CA LYS A 297 1.15 -1.07 28.11
C LYS A 297 1.71 -2.36 28.71
N THR A 298 1.01 -3.46 28.48
CA THR A 298 1.46 -4.82 28.78
C THR A 298 2.52 -5.30 27.77
N ILE A 299 3.71 -5.68 28.24
CA ILE A 299 4.79 -6.23 27.40
C ILE A 299 5.52 -7.41 28.07
N GLY A 300 6.33 -8.15 27.32
CA GLY A 300 7.25 -9.17 27.88
C GLY A 300 6.56 -10.13 28.86
N PHE A 301 7.10 -10.24 30.07
CA PHE A 301 6.58 -11.11 31.14
C PHE A 301 5.16 -10.78 31.62
N GLU A 302 4.65 -9.57 31.35
CA GLU A 302 3.27 -9.21 31.69
C GLU A 302 2.27 -9.87 30.75
N LEU A 303 2.67 -10.19 29.51
CA LEU A 303 1.84 -10.90 28.54
C LEU A 303 1.64 -12.39 28.89
N LEU A 304 2.43 -12.93 29.84
CA LEU A 304 2.27 -14.29 30.34
C LEU A 304 1.13 -14.34 31.37
N PRO A 305 -0.01 -14.96 31.05
CA PRO A 305 -1.06 -15.19 32.02
C PRO A 305 -0.61 -16.24 33.05
N LYS A 306 -1.37 -16.36 34.14
CA LYS A 306 -1.13 -17.45 35.11
C LYS A 306 -1.38 -18.79 34.42
N PRO A 307 -0.48 -19.77 34.52
CA PRO A 307 -0.67 -21.08 33.89
C PRO A 307 -1.95 -21.74 34.35
N ASP A 308 -2.69 -22.30 33.39
CA ASP A 308 -3.86 -23.12 33.67
C ASP A 308 -3.62 -24.55 33.17
N ASN A 309 -4.12 -25.54 33.90
CA ASN A 309 -3.99 -26.95 33.48
C ASN A 309 -4.77 -27.24 32.19
N ALA A 310 -5.70 -26.36 31.82
CA ALA A 310 -6.44 -26.40 30.56
C ALA A 310 -5.80 -25.53 29.46
N ASP A 311 -4.58 -25.05 29.60
CA ASP A 311 -3.90 -24.33 28.51
C ASP A 311 -3.66 -25.22 27.27
N LEU A 312 -3.71 -24.61 26.08
CA LEU A 312 -3.51 -25.26 24.79
C LEU A 312 -2.25 -24.72 24.11
N PHE A 313 -1.48 -25.57 23.43
CA PHE A 313 -0.26 -25.21 22.72
C PHE A 313 -0.39 -25.58 21.25
N PHE A 314 -0.35 -24.59 20.37
CA PHE A 314 -0.78 -24.68 18.98
C PHE A 314 0.36 -24.38 18.02
N ASP A 315 0.51 -25.24 17.01
CA ASP A 315 1.43 -25.07 15.89
C ASP A 315 0.77 -25.55 14.58
N ILE A 316 1.16 -24.97 13.44
CA ILE A 316 0.53 -25.21 12.15
C ILE A 316 1.55 -25.32 11.02
N GLU A 317 1.38 -26.31 10.15
CA GLU A 317 2.24 -26.55 8.99
C GLU A 317 1.50 -26.31 7.68
N GLY A 318 2.16 -25.59 6.77
CA GLY A 318 1.62 -25.21 5.47
C GLY A 318 2.49 -25.63 4.29
N TYR A 319 1.87 -25.99 3.17
CA TYR A 319 2.53 -26.35 1.93
C TYR A 319 2.17 -25.34 0.82
N PRO A 320 3.07 -24.40 0.48
CA PRO A 320 2.74 -23.28 -0.41
C PRO A 320 2.56 -23.69 -1.88
N MET A 321 3.07 -24.86 -2.27
CA MET A 321 3.03 -25.34 -3.66
C MET A 321 1.81 -26.23 -3.94
N TYR A 322 0.88 -26.41 -3.00
CA TYR A 322 -0.36 -27.13 -3.28
C TYR A 322 -1.25 -26.36 -4.28
N TYR A 323 -1.88 -27.09 -5.21
CA TYR A 323 -2.87 -26.55 -6.15
C TYR A 323 -4.06 -27.48 -6.31
N ASP A 324 -5.26 -26.89 -6.31
CA ASP A 324 -6.47 -27.55 -6.77
C ASP A 324 -7.07 -26.73 -7.91
N SER A 325 -7.27 -27.37 -9.06
CA SER A 325 -7.80 -26.75 -10.27
C SER A 325 -9.28 -26.33 -10.15
N SER A 326 -10.03 -26.93 -9.22
CA SER A 326 -11.43 -26.62 -9.00
C SER A 326 -11.64 -25.33 -8.21
N GLU A 327 -10.80 -25.09 -7.20
CA GLU A 327 -10.91 -23.94 -6.28
C GLU A 327 -10.06 -22.73 -6.71
N LYS A 328 -9.17 -22.88 -7.70
CA LYS A 328 -8.23 -21.82 -8.17
C LYS A 328 -7.46 -21.13 -7.03
N SER A 329 -7.24 -21.84 -5.93
CA SER A 329 -6.53 -21.37 -4.75
C SER A 329 -5.16 -22.02 -4.66
N SER A 330 -4.22 -21.37 -3.97
CA SER A 330 -2.88 -21.88 -3.72
C SER A 330 -2.54 -21.96 -2.25
N GLY A 331 -1.68 -22.93 -1.93
CA GLY A 331 -1.23 -23.20 -0.57
C GLY A 331 -2.25 -23.98 0.25
N LEU A 332 -1.77 -24.96 1.00
CA LEU A 332 -2.57 -25.85 1.84
C LEU A 332 -1.96 -25.87 3.25
N GLU A 333 -2.70 -25.42 4.25
CA GLU A 333 -2.38 -25.74 5.65
C GLU A 333 -2.79 -27.19 5.89
N TYR A 334 -1.80 -28.08 6.00
CA TYR A 334 -2.01 -29.52 5.90
C TYR A 334 -1.96 -30.23 7.26
N LEU A 335 -1.44 -29.58 8.30
CA LEU A 335 -1.40 -30.13 9.65
C LEU A 335 -1.59 -29.02 10.70
N PHE A 336 -2.60 -29.20 11.55
CA PHE A 336 -2.86 -28.37 12.72
C PHE A 336 -2.63 -29.21 13.97
N GLY A 337 -1.60 -28.87 14.75
CA GLY A 337 -1.22 -29.57 15.96
C GLY A 337 -1.66 -28.84 17.21
N VAL A 338 -2.31 -29.53 18.14
CA VAL A 338 -2.61 -29.01 19.46
C VAL A 338 -2.13 -29.97 20.53
N PHE A 339 -1.21 -29.50 21.37
CA PHE A 339 -0.75 -30.21 22.55
C PHE A 339 -1.41 -29.62 23.80
N TYR A 340 -1.93 -30.47 24.67
CA TYR A 340 -2.69 -30.02 25.85
C TYR A 340 -2.68 -31.06 26.96
N ARG A 341 -2.99 -30.64 28.19
CA ARG A 341 -3.09 -31.53 29.34
C ARG A 341 -4.54 -31.86 29.64
N SER A 342 -4.81 -33.12 29.97
CA SER A 342 -6.12 -33.60 30.45
C SER A 342 -5.91 -34.72 31.46
N PHE A 343 -6.56 -34.65 32.64
CA PHE A 343 -6.40 -35.62 33.73
C PHE A 343 -4.92 -35.99 34.04
N ASP A 344 -4.05 -34.97 34.10
CA ASP A 344 -2.60 -35.10 34.35
C ASP A 344 -1.81 -35.94 33.33
N LYS A 345 -2.36 -36.10 32.12
CA LYS A 345 -1.65 -36.65 30.97
C LYS A 345 -1.63 -35.64 29.84
N TYR A 346 -0.53 -35.64 29.09
CA TYR A 346 -0.43 -34.85 27.87
C TYR A 346 -1.02 -35.60 26.69
N PHE A 347 -1.74 -34.87 25.85
CA PHE A 347 -2.35 -35.37 24.63
C PHE A 347 -1.95 -34.47 23.47
N PHE A 348 -1.70 -35.10 22.34
CA PHE A 348 -1.56 -34.42 21.06
C PHE A 348 -2.79 -34.69 20.21
N LYS A 349 -3.45 -33.63 19.75
CA LYS A 349 -4.55 -33.71 18.79
C LYS A 349 -4.08 -33.09 17.48
N LYS A 350 -4.20 -33.86 16.41
CA LYS A 350 -3.84 -33.46 15.05
C LYS A 350 -5.09 -33.37 14.18
N PHE A 351 -5.14 -32.34 13.35
CA PHE A 351 -6.09 -32.22 12.26
C PHE A 351 -5.29 -32.18 10.97
N LEU A 352 -5.55 -33.13 10.07
CA LEU A 352 -4.79 -33.33 8.85
C LEU A 352 -5.63 -32.96 7.64
N ALA A 353 -4.97 -32.44 6.62
CA ALA A 353 -5.57 -32.17 5.33
C ALA A 353 -4.62 -32.50 4.19
N THR A 354 -5.16 -33.17 3.16
CA THR A 354 -4.46 -33.43 1.90
C THR A 354 -5.07 -32.66 0.72
N ASN A 355 -6.17 -31.95 0.97
CA ASN A 355 -6.93 -31.16 0.01
C ASN A 355 -7.74 -30.07 0.70
N TYR A 356 -8.37 -29.18 -0.08
CA TYR A 356 -9.10 -28.04 0.45
C TYR A 356 -10.39 -28.37 1.21
N VAL A 357 -11.04 -29.49 0.87
CA VAL A 357 -12.22 -29.94 1.61
C VAL A 357 -11.82 -30.38 3.01
N GLU A 358 -10.70 -31.10 3.11
CA GLU A 358 -10.13 -31.50 4.39
C GLU A 358 -9.53 -30.32 5.16
N GLU A 359 -8.89 -29.35 4.50
CA GLU A 359 -8.35 -28.14 5.16
C GLU A 359 -9.48 -27.33 5.80
N LYS A 360 -10.58 -27.10 5.06
CA LYS A 360 -11.77 -26.42 5.60
C LYS A 360 -12.29 -27.15 6.83
N LYS A 361 -12.45 -28.46 6.75
CA LYS A 361 -12.98 -29.27 7.85
C LYS A 361 -12.03 -29.27 9.05
N ALA A 362 -10.73 -29.44 8.82
CA ALA A 362 -9.70 -29.41 9.85
C ALA A 362 -9.68 -28.06 10.58
N PHE A 363 -9.80 -26.95 9.83
CA PHE A 363 -9.94 -25.61 10.39
C PHE A 363 -11.22 -25.46 11.22
N GLU A 364 -12.39 -25.88 10.70
CA GLU A 364 -13.65 -25.82 11.43
C GLU A 364 -13.61 -26.64 12.73
N ASP A 365 -13.09 -27.87 12.66
CA ASP A 365 -12.94 -28.77 13.82
C ASP A 365 -11.95 -28.22 14.86
N LEU A 366 -10.87 -27.56 14.42
CA LEU A 366 -9.91 -26.89 15.30
C LEU A 366 -10.54 -25.72 16.05
N VAL A 367 -11.21 -24.82 15.32
CA VAL A 367 -11.82 -23.62 15.92
C VAL A 367 -12.98 -24.01 16.84
N ASP A 368 -13.77 -25.02 16.48
CA ASP A 368 -14.81 -25.56 17.37
C ASP A 368 -14.22 -26.16 18.65
N PHE A 369 -13.07 -26.84 18.53
CA PHE A 369 -12.34 -27.35 19.68
C PHE A 369 -11.85 -26.22 20.59
N PHE A 370 -11.19 -25.19 20.03
CA PHE A 370 -10.74 -24.01 20.78
C PHE A 370 -11.90 -23.31 21.48
N TYR A 371 -12.96 -22.98 20.74
CA TYR A 371 -14.08 -22.21 21.25
C TYR A 371 -14.85 -22.97 22.35
N SER A 372 -15.12 -24.26 22.15
CA SER A 372 -15.78 -25.10 23.16
C SER A 372 -14.94 -25.25 24.41
N HIS A 373 -13.64 -25.44 24.25
CA HIS A 373 -12.68 -25.59 25.36
C HIS A 373 -12.55 -24.30 26.18
N LEU A 374 -12.38 -23.15 25.53
CA LEU A 374 -12.24 -21.85 26.17
C LEU A 374 -13.52 -21.36 26.86
N LYS A 375 -14.70 -21.76 26.34
CA LYS A 375 -15.98 -21.48 27.00
C LYS A 375 -16.14 -22.17 28.34
N VAL A 376 -15.69 -23.42 28.44
CA VAL A 376 -15.74 -24.19 29.69
C VAL A 376 -14.62 -23.72 30.62
N ASN A 377 -13.41 -23.54 30.08
CA ASN A 377 -12.21 -23.19 30.83
C ASN A 377 -11.89 -21.70 30.63
N LYS A 378 -12.63 -20.83 31.34
CA LYS A 378 -12.54 -19.37 31.16
C LYS A 378 -11.14 -18.78 31.37
N ASN A 379 -10.28 -19.44 32.14
CA ASN A 379 -8.92 -18.97 32.44
C ASN A 379 -7.86 -19.56 31.50
N ALA A 380 -8.21 -20.53 30.65
CA ALA A 380 -7.28 -21.12 29.70
C ALA A 380 -6.93 -20.15 28.56
N HIS A 381 -5.73 -20.33 28.01
CA HIS A 381 -5.19 -19.61 26.86
C HIS A 381 -4.62 -20.58 25.81
N ILE A 382 -4.35 -20.06 24.61
CA ILE A 382 -3.75 -20.76 23.49
C ILE A 382 -2.38 -20.14 23.22
N TYR A 383 -1.32 -20.89 23.44
CA TYR A 383 0.06 -20.44 23.22
C TYR A 383 0.53 -20.86 21.83
N HIS A 384 1.19 -19.94 21.15
CA HIS A 384 1.82 -20.17 19.85
C HIS A 384 3.14 -19.39 19.77
N TYR A 385 3.91 -19.60 18.70
CA TYR A 385 5.22 -18.97 18.54
C TYR A 385 5.31 -18.16 17.26
N ASN A 386 5.41 -16.83 17.41
CA ASN A 386 5.41 -15.86 16.31
C ASN A 386 3.99 -15.63 15.75
N SER A 387 3.86 -14.78 14.75
CA SER A 387 2.57 -14.27 14.25
C SER A 387 1.91 -15.13 13.17
N TYR A 388 2.53 -16.24 12.74
CA TYR A 388 2.05 -17.02 11.60
C TYR A 388 0.71 -17.71 11.92
N GLU A 389 0.57 -18.29 13.11
CA GLU A 389 -0.60 -19.06 13.54
C GLU A 389 -1.85 -18.16 13.60
N GLU A 390 -1.72 -17.00 14.25
CA GLU A 390 -2.78 -16.00 14.31
C GLU A 390 -3.18 -15.52 12.90
N THR A 391 -2.18 -15.32 12.02
CA THR A 391 -2.41 -14.92 10.63
C THR A 391 -3.12 -16.01 9.83
N ALA A 392 -2.73 -17.28 10.01
CA ALA A 392 -3.34 -18.43 9.37
C ALA A 392 -4.80 -18.60 9.78
N LEU A 393 -5.12 -18.49 11.08
CA LEU A 393 -6.51 -18.55 11.57
C LEU A 393 -7.40 -17.46 10.93
N LYS A 394 -6.90 -16.22 10.87
CA LYS A 394 -7.61 -15.11 10.20
C LYS A 394 -7.79 -15.38 8.70
N LYS A 395 -6.73 -15.86 8.03
CA LYS A 395 -6.72 -16.14 6.59
C LYS A 395 -7.68 -17.28 6.24
N LEU A 396 -7.69 -18.38 6.99
CA LEU A 396 -8.57 -19.53 6.74
C LEU A 396 -10.04 -19.19 7.02
N SER A 397 -10.32 -18.44 8.09
CA SER A 397 -11.67 -17.95 8.36
C SER A 397 -12.23 -17.10 7.22
N GLN A 398 -11.38 -16.27 6.61
CA GLN A 398 -11.74 -15.47 5.44
C GLN A 398 -11.85 -16.31 4.17
N LYS A 399 -10.87 -17.17 3.90
CA LYS A 399 -10.81 -18.05 2.72
C LYS A 399 -12.07 -18.90 2.60
N TYR A 400 -12.57 -19.43 3.71
CA TYR A 400 -13.73 -20.33 3.74
C TYR A 400 -15.04 -19.68 4.18
N GLU A 401 -15.02 -18.37 4.50
CA GLU A 401 -16.15 -17.63 5.07
C GLU A 401 -16.84 -18.34 6.24
N THR A 402 -16.06 -19.00 7.11
CA THR A 402 -16.56 -19.83 8.23
C THR A 402 -15.84 -19.48 9.53
N LYS A 403 -16.48 -19.79 10.66
CA LYS A 403 -15.97 -19.57 12.04
C LYS A 403 -15.50 -18.14 12.37
N ILE A 404 -16.01 -17.15 11.63
CA ILE A 404 -15.61 -15.73 11.77
C ILE A 404 -15.87 -15.22 13.19
N PHE A 405 -17.01 -15.61 13.78
CA PHE A 405 -17.39 -15.19 15.12
C PHE A 405 -16.44 -15.77 16.18
N GLU A 406 -16.15 -17.07 16.09
CA GLU A 406 -15.33 -17.80 17.04
C GLU A 406 -13.87 -17.31 17.01
N VAL A 407 -13.33 -17.04 15.82
CA VAL A 407 -12.00 -16.43 15.67
C VAL A 407 -11.98 -15.01 16.22
N ASP A 408 -12.99 -14.18 15.94
CA ASP A 408 -13.11 -12.83 16.50
C ASP A 408 -13.22 -12.84 18.04
N PHE A 409 -13.94 -13.82 18.60
CA PHE A 409 -13.99 -14.04 20.06
C PHE A 409 -12.61 -14.36 20.65
N ILE A 410 -11.87 -15.31 20.07
CA ILE A 410 -10.52 -15.68 20.54
C ILE A 410 -9.58 -14.46 20.55
N LEU A 411 -9.66 -13.62 19.51
CA LEU A 411 -8.83 -12.43 19.37
C LEU A 411 -9.21 -11.32 20.36
N ARG A 412 -10.51 -11.01 20.51
CA ARG A 412 -10.97 -9.93 21.40
C ARG A 412 -10.78 -10.26 22.88
N GLU A 413 -10.96 -11.52 23.25
CA GLU A 413 -10.74 -12.01 24.61
C GLU A 413 -9.25 -12.22 24.94
N ASN A 414 -8.33 -11.83 24.05
CA ASN A 414 -6.89 -12.00 24.19
C ASN A 414 -6.49 -13.44 24.56
N LYS A 415 -7.14 -14.43 23.93
CA LYS A 415 -6.92 -15.86 24.22
C LYS A 415 -5.68 -16.44 23.58
N LEU A 416 -5.12 -15.76 22.57
CA LEU A 416 -3.86 -16.15 21.93
C LEU A 416 -2.67 -15.45 22.61
N VAL A 417 -1.66 -16.22 22.99
CA VAL A 417 -0.44 -15.75 23.63
C VAL A 417 0.76 -16.08 22.72
N ASP A 418 1.36 -15.03 22.16
CA ASP A 418 2.55 -15.12 21.31
C ASP A 418 3.82 -15.17 22.19
N LEU A 419 4.37 -16.37 22.38
CA LEU A 419 5.57 -16.58 23.20
C LEU A 419 6.82 -15.93 22.58
N TYR A 420 6.86 -15.68 21.27
CA TYR A 420 7.99 -14.97 20.65
C TYR A 420 8.08 -13.52 21.14
N LYS A 421 6.93 -12.82 21.25
CA LYS A 421 6.89 -11.46 21.82
C LYS A 421 7.33 -11.44 23.28
N VAL A 422 6.86 -12.42 24.06
CA VAL A 422 7.26 -12.58 25.47
C VAL A 422 8.79 -12.70 25.57
N VAL A 423 9.41 -13.59 24.80
CA VAL A 423 10.87 -13.76 24.78
C VAL A 423 11.55 -12.45 24.38
N LYS A 424 11.16 -11.87 23.23
CA LYS A 424 11.80 -10.69 22.64
C LYS A 424 11.86 -9.48 23.57
N ASP A 425 10.80 -9.25 24.35
CA ASP A 425 10.69 -8.08 25.23
C ASP A 425 11.08 -8.37 26.69
N SER A 426 11.38 -9.63 27.03
CA SER A 426 11.80 -10.01 28.39
C SER A 426 13.28 -10.33 28.49
N VAL A 427 13.86 -10.94 27.46
CA VAL A 427 15.23 -11.47 27.52
C VAL A 427 16.02 -11.24 26.23
N ILE A 428 17.33 -11.13 26.38
CA ILE A 428 18.28 -11.32 25.29
C ILE A 428 19.03 -12.63 25.46
N LEU A 429 19.34 -13.30 24.35
CA LEU A 429 19.97 -14.63 24.32
C LEU A 429 21.38 -14.55 23.72
N SER A 430 22.27 -15.45 24.12
CA SER A 430 23.64 -15.52 23.58
C SER A 430 23.70 -16.13 22.17
N SER A 431 22.55 -16.57 21.64
CA SER A 431 22.41 -17.15 20.32
C SER A 431 22.37 -16.11 19.20
N GLU A 432 22.56 -16.57 17.97
CA GLU A 432 22.56 -15.74 16.76
C GLU A 432 21.16 -15.37 16.24
N ASN A 433 20.12 -16.05 16.73
CA ASN A 433 18.72 -15.81 16.38
C ASN A 433 17.75 -16.31 17.47
N TYR A 434 16.48 -15.94 17.31
CA TYR A 434 15.36 -16.26 18.20
C TYR A 434 14.38 -17.23 17.51
N ARG A 435 14.88 -18.25 16.81
CA ARG A 435 14.02 -19.35 16.33
C ARG A 435 13.76 -20.33 17.46
N LEU A 436 12.58 -20.96 17.52
CA LEU A 436 12.21 -21.89 18.59
C LEU A 436 13.30 -22.95 18.86
N LYS A 437 13.77 -23.64 17.82
CA LYS A 437 14.88 -24.62 17.89
C LYS A 437 16.19 -24.07 18.48
N THR A 438 16.46 -22.78 18.30
CA THR A 438 17.65 -22.14 18.88
C THR A 438 17.46 -21.90 20.38
N ILE A 439 16.23 -21.58 20.80
CA ILE A 439 15.87 -21.34 22.20
C ILE A 439 15.80 -22.64 23.00
N GLU A 440 15.45 -23.77 22.37
CA GLU A 440 15.43 -25.10 23.00
C GLU A 440 16.69 -25.48 23.78
N LYS A 441 17.83 -24.96 23.34
CA LYS A 441 19.11 -25.19 24.00
C LYS A 441 19.18 -24.59 25.42
N PHE A 442 18.34 -23.61 25.74
CA PHE A 442 18.29 -22.96 27.05
C PHE A 442 17.48 -23.76 28.08
N TYR A 443 16.48 -24.54 27.65
CA TYR A 443 15.69 -25.44 28.49
C TYR A 443 16.00 -26.93 28.25
N LYS A 444 17.07 -27.23 27.50
CA LYS A 444 17.68 -28.57 27.33
C LYS A 444 16.70 -29.63 26.81
N LEU A 445 15.95 -29.30 25.77
CA LEU A 445 15.11 -30.27 25.08
C LEU A 445 15.95 -31.12 24.10
N ASP A 446 16.05 -32.42 24.35
CA ASP A 446 16.64 -33.37 23.39
C ASP A 446 15.56 -33.84 22.41
N ARG A 447 15.76 -33.59 21.10
CA ARG A 447 14.88 -34.08 20.03
C ARG A 447 15.38 -35.40 19.46
N GLU A 448 14.47 -36.32 19.17
CA GLU A 448 14.73 -37.56 18.42
C GLU A 448 14.06 -37.49 17.04
N GLU A 449 14.64 -36.80 16.04
CA GLU A 449 14.01 -36.62 14.71
C GLU A 449 15.00 -36.58 13.55
N ASP A 450 14.52 -37.00 12.37
CA ASP A 450 15.20 -36.89 11.08
C ASP A 450 14.93 -35.55 10.37
N ILE A 451 13.83 -34.84 10.70
CA ILE A 451 13.46 -33.54 10.12
C ILE A 451 14.10 -32.38 10.90
N ALA A 452 15.10 -31.73 10.27
CA ALA A 452 15.91 -30.71 10.94
C ALA A 452 15.33 -29.28 10.87
N SER A 453 14.36 -29.00 9.99
CA SER A 453 13.77 -27.67 9.81
C SER A 453 12.38 -27.69 9.17
N GLY A 454 11.65 -26.56 9.24
CA GLY A 454 10.39 -26.40 8.50
C GLY A 454 10.55 -26.53 6.98
N GLN A 455 11.72 -26.19 6.40
CA GLN A 455 11.98 -26.45 4.97
C GLN A 455 12.08 -27.96 4.67
N ASP A 456 12.68 -28.73 5.57
CA ASP A 456 12.75 -30.19 5.44
C ASP A 456 11.36 -30.82 5.54
N SER A 457 10.47 -30.25 6.36
CA SER A 457 9.05 -30.62 6.45
C SER A 457 8.33 -30.45 5.11
N LEU A 458 8.57 -29.34 4.38
CA LEU A 458 8.02 -29.12 3.03
C LEU A 458 8.52 -30.16 2.02
N VAL A 459 9.82 -30.48 2.06
CA VAL A 459 10.43 -31.50 1.19
C VAL A 459 9.86 -32.88 1.50
N ALA A 460 9.65 -33.21 2.78
CA ALA A 460 9.01 -34.45 3.22
C ALA A 460 7.56 -34.52 2.72
N PHE A 461 6.79 -33.45 2.86
CA PHE A 461 5.39 -33.45 2.42
C PHE A 461 5.25 -33.63 0.90
N GLU A 462 6.12 -33.03 0.09
CA GLU A 462 6.14 -33.27 -1.36
C GLU A 462 6.44 -34.75 -1.69
N LYS A 463 7.40 -35.37 -1.00
CA LYS A 463 7.68 -36.81 -1.17
C LYS A 463 6.49 -37.67 -0.75
N TYR A 464 5.73 -37.25 0.27
CA TYR A 464 4.51 -37.92 0.68
C TYR A 464 3.43 -37.81 -0.41
N LEU A 465 3.23 -36.63 -1.02
CA LEU A 465 2.30 -36.46 -2.14
C LEU A 465 2.65 -37.35 -3.34
N ASP A 466 3.95 -37.46 -3.67
CA ASP A 466 4.44 -38.30 -4.78
C ASP A 466 4.31 -39.81 -4.49
N SER A 467 4.58 -40.24 -3.26
CA SER A 467 4.75 -41.67 -2.93
C SER A 467 3.59 -42.31 -2.18
N GLY A 468 2.80 -41.52 -1.43
CA GLY A 468 1.75 -42.01 -0.54
C GLY A 468 2.25 -42.77 0.70
N HIS A 469 3.55 -42.78 0.98
CA HIS A 469 4.14 -43.50 2.12
C HIS A 469 3.81 -42.83 3.45
N LYS A 470 3.04 -43.51 4.31
CA LYS A 470 2.55 -42.97 5.58
C LYS A 470 3.67 -42.67 6.58
N GLU A 471 4.78 -43.38 6.48
CA GLU A 471 5.96 -43.20 7.32
C GLU A 471 6.49 -41.76 7.25
N ILE A 472 6.46 -41.15 6.06
CA ILE A 472 6.88 -39.75 5.84
C ILE A 472 5.93 -38.79 6.54
N LEU A 473 4.62 -39.05 6.49
CA LEU A 473 3.63 -38.22 7.16
C LEU A 473 3.75 -38.35 8.69
N ASP A 474 4.05 -39.54 9.21
CA ASP A 474 4.28 -39.77 10.63
C ASP A 474 5.51 -39.01 11.15
N GLU A 475 6.57 -38.87 10.34
CA GLU A 475 7.73 -38.02 10.65
C GLU A 475 7.35 -36.54 10.76
N ILE A 476 6.54 -36.01 9.84
CA ILE A 476 6.07 -34.62 9.87
C ILE A 476 5.16 -34.38 11.09
N ILE A 477 4.30 -35.34 11.41
CA ILE A 477 3.42 -35.26 12.59
C ILE A 477 4.25 -35.24 13.87
N LYS A 478 5.31 -36.06 13.95
CA LYS A 478 6.22 -36.07 15.10
C LYS A 478 6.91 -34.70 15.26
N TYR A 479 7.37 -34.13 14.15
CA TYR A 479 7.99 -32.80 14.10
C TYR A 479 7.09 -31.71 14.70
N ASN A 480 5.85 -31.61 14.21
CA ASN A 480 4.87 -30.63 14.69
C ASN A 480 4.43 -30.90 16.16
N GLU A 481 4.34 -32.17 16.57
CA GLU A 481 4.09 -32.52 17.97
C GLU A 481 5.23 -32.03 18.89
N GLN A 482 6.49 -32.14 18.44
CA GLN A 482 7.64 -31.63 19.21
C GLN A 482 7.66 -30.11 19.27
N ASP A 483 7.31 -29.41 18.19
CA ASP A 483 7.19 -27.95 18.20
C ASP A 483 6.12 -27.51 19.21
N CYS A 484 4.94 -28.16 19.23
CA CYS A 484 3.90 -27.89 20.24
C CYS A 484 4.38 -28.18 21.68
N LYS A 485 5.11 -29.29 21.89
CA LYS A 485 5.70 -29.63 23.21
C LYS A 485 6.71 -28.58 23.66
N SER A 486 7.51 -28.10 22.73
CA SER A 486 8.54 -27.08 22.97
C SER A 486 7.93 -25.78 23.52
N LEU A 487 6.71 -25.42 23.10
CA LEU A 487 5.98 -24.26 23.63
C LEU A 487 5.67 -24.37 25.14
N ILE A 488 5.41 -25.58 25.66
CA ILE A 488 5.22 -25.82 27.09
C ILE A 488 6.50 -25.53 27.84
N TYR A 489 7.60 -26.15 27.42
CA TYR A 489 8.90 -25.97 28.07
C TYR A 489 9.38 -24.52 27.99
N LEU A 490 9.08 -23.83 26.88
CA LEU A 490 9.34 -22.41 26.73
C LEU A 490 8.52 -21.58 27.73
N GLN A 491 7.22 -21.87 27.88
CA GLN A 491 6.37 -21.21 28.86
C GLN A 491 6.89 -21.45 30.29
N GLU A 492 7.17 -22.70 30.66
CA GLU A 492 7.72 -23.09 31.96
C GLU A 492 9.05 -22.40 32.25
N TRP A 493 9.95 -22.37 31.25
CA TRP A 493 11.22 -21.67 31.36
C TRP A 493 11.03 -20.17 31.58
N LEU A 494 10.16 -19.52 30.79
CA LEU A 494 9.86 -18.11 30.94
C LEU A 494 9.26 -17.77 32.31
N ILE A 495 8.40 -18.63 32.86
CA ILE A 495 7.86 -18.49 34.21
C ILE A 495 8.96 -18.64 35.25
N SER A 496 9.87 -19.60 35.07
CA SER A 496 10.97 -19.85 36.03
C SER A 496 11.95 -18.69 36.14
N ILE A 497 12.06 -17.86 35.09
CA ILE A 497 12.96 -16.70 35.05
C ILE A 497 12.21 -15.37 35.25
N LYS A 498 10.87 -15.40 35.35
CA LYS A 498 10.04 -14.21 35.57
C LYS A 498 10.31 -13.66 36.98
N PRO A 499 10.69 -12.38 37.14
CA PRO A 499 10.85 -11.76 38.45
C PRO A 499 9.56 -11.82 39.31
N ASP A 500 9.70 -12.12 40.60
CA ASP A 500 8.59 -12.31 41.55
C ASP A 500 7.69 -11.06 41.72
N GLU A 501 8.23 -9.86 41.44
CA GLU A 501 7.55 -8.57 41.61
C GLU A 501 6.57 -8.23 40.47
N ILE A 502 6.53 -9.03 39.40
CA ILE A 502 5.69 -8.79 38.22
C ILE A 502 4.40 -9.59 38.34
N ASP A 503 3.30 -8.93 38.69
CA ASP A 503 1.97 -9.54 38.66
C ASP A 503 1.61 -9.99 37.22
N SER A 504 1.09 -11.21 37.10
CA SER A 504 0.48 -11.68 35.85
C SER A 504 -0.81 -10.90 35.57
N LEU A 505 -1.08 -10.58 34.30
CA LEU A 505 -2.30 -9.93 33.81
C LEU A 505 -3.54 -10.22 34.67
N GLU A 506 -4.02 -9.21 35.40
CA GLU A 506 -5.38 -9.23 35.97
C GLU A 506 -6.39 -8.91 34.87
N LYS A 507 -7.54 -9.59 34.92
CA LYS A 507 -8.60 -9.52 33.92
C LYS A 507 -9.01 -8.07 33.66
N ILE A 508 -8.86 -7.62 32.41
CA ILE A 508 -9.55 -6.43 31.91
C ILE A 508 -11.05 -6.73 31.94
N GLU A 509 -11.85 -5.79 32.44
CA GLU A 509 -13.31 -5.94 32.57
C GLU A 509 -13.95 -6.31 31.23
N GLU A 510 -14.84 -7.31 31.29
CA GLU A 510 -15.60 -7.86 30.15
C GLU A 510 -16.42 -6.76 29.46
N GLU A 511 -15.98 -6.26 28.30
CA GLU A 511 -16.88 -5.59 27.37
C GLU A 511 -17.77 -6.64 26.70
N ASN A 512 -18.94 -6.88 27.30
CA ASN A 512 -19.99 -7.69 26.69
C ASN A 512 -20.20 -7.29 25.22
N ILE A 513 -20.23 -8.28 24.32
CA ILE A 513 -20.61 -8.08 22.92
C ILE A 513 -21.95 -7.34 22.90
N SER A 514 -21.95 -6.07 22.48
CA SER A 514 -23.17 -5.26 22.52
C SER A 514 -24.25 -5.88 21.62
N GLU A 515 -25.51 -5.89 22.06
CA GLU A 515 -26.67 -6.37 21.27
C GLU A 515 -26.71 -5.77 19.85
N ASN A 516 -26.28 -4.51 19.72
CA ASN A 516 -26.15 -3.81 18.44
C ASN A 516 -25.23 -4.51 17.41
N SER A 517 -24.19 -5.22 17.86
CA SER A 517 -23.27 -5.94 16.96
C SER A 517 -23.94 -7.18 16.37
N LEU A 518 -24.77 -7.87 17.17
CA LEU A 518 -25.50 -9.06 16.74
C LEU A 518 -26.63 -8.72 15.76
N GLU A 519 -27.37 -7.62 15.99
CA GLU A 519 -28.39 -7.14 15.05
C GLU A 519 -27.80 -6.83 13.67
N ARG A 520 -26.63 -6.18 13.63
CA ARG A 520 -25.99 -5.80 12.38
C ARG A 520 -25.47 -7.00 11.57
N ILE A 521 -25.12 -8.10 12.24
CA ILE A 521 -24.75 -9.35 11.56
C ILE A 521 -25.99 -10.01 10.97
N LYS A 522 -27.12 -10.00 11.69
CA LYS A 522 -28.40 -10.52 11.17
C LYS A 522 -28.85 -9.76 9.92
N GLU A 523 -28.76 -8.43 9.94
CA GLU A 523 -29.06 -7.59 8.78
C GLU A 523 -28.14 -7.92 7.58
N GLU A 524 -26.84 -8.10 7.81
CA GLU A 524 -25.88 -8.48 6.75
C GLU A 524 -26.21 -9.82 6.09
N LEU A 525 -26.61 -10.82 6.89
CA LEU A 525 -27.05 -12.14 6.39
C LEU A 525 -28.38 -12.06 5.65
N GLU A 526 -29.34 -11.31 6.17
CA GLU A 526 -30.64 -11.08 5.52
C GLU A 526 -30.44 -10.48 4.12
N ILE A 527 -29.57 -9.46 4.00
CA ILE A 527 -29.24 -8.86 2.70
C ILE A 527 -28.57 -9.86 1.76
N LYS A 528 -27.68 -10.73 2.26
CA LYS A 528 -27.06 -11.79 1.45
C LYS A 528 -28.12 -12.73 0.85
N ASP A 529 -29.17 -13.03 1.60
CA ASP A 529 -30.29 -13.84 1.09
C ASP A 529 -31.17 -13.08 0.09
N TYR A 530 -31.36 -11.76 0.24
CA TYR A 530 -32.00 -10.95 -0.80
C TYR A 530 -31.21 -10.99 -2.12
N ILE A 531 -29.88 -10.86 -2.08
CA ILE A 531 -29.03 -10.87 -3.27
C ILE A 531 -29.14 -12.21 -4.02
N LYS A 532 -29.14 -13.34 -3.30
CA LYS A 532 -29.32 -14.68 -3.89
C LYS A 532 -30.66 -14.86 -4.62
N ASN A 533 -31.69 -14.09 -4.22
CA ASN A 533 -33.03 -14.18 -4.79
C ASN A 533 -33.26 -13.22 -5.97
N ILE A 534 -32.30 -12.33 -6.29
CA ILE A 534 -32.38 -11.44 -7.46
C ILE A 534 -32.34 -12.29 -8.73
N ASN A 535 -33.42 -12.22 -9.52
CA ASN A 535 -33.55 -12.97 -10.77
C ASN A 535 -33.34 -12.06 -11.99
N ASN A 536 -32.79 -12.59 -13.09
CA ASN A 536 -32.58 -11.88 -14.37
C ASN A 536 -31.48 -10.78 -14.38
N GLU A 537 -30.40 -10.95 -13.63
CA GLU A 537 -29.20 -10.10 -13.71
C GLU A 537 -27.97 -10.89 -14.15
N THR A 538 -26.91 -10.17 -14.53
CA THR A 538 -25.61 -10.79 -14.84
C THR A 538 -24.88 -11.19 -13.56
N GLU A 539 -24.06 -12.25 -13.65
CA GLU A 539 -23.20 -12.68 -12.53
C GLU A 539 -22.30 -11.55 -12.01
N ASP A 540 -21.78 -10.70 -12.92
CA ASP A 540 -20.98 -9.51 -12.56
C ASP A 540 -21.76 -8.54 -11.65
N VAL A 541 -23.05 -8.32 -11.91
CA VAL A 541 -23.90 -7.42 -11.12
C VAL A 541 -24.22 -8.04 -9.76
N ILE A 542 -24.52 -9.34 -9.72
CA ILE A 542 -24.74 -10.05 -8.45
C ILE A 542 -23.47 -9.98 -7.59
N LYS A 543 -22.31 -10.27 -8.18
CA LYS A 543 -21.02 -10.21 -7.48
C LYS A 543 -20.74 -8.82 -6.89
N ILE A 544 -20.90 -7.75 -7.66
CA ILE A 544 -20.67 -6.39 -7.12
C ILE A 544 -21.67 -6.04 -6.00
N LEU A 545 -22.92 -6.53 -6.05
CA LEU A 545 -23.88 -6.34 -4.95
C LEU A 545 -23.45 -7.09 -3.67
N GLU A 546 -22.91 -8.31 -3.79
CA GLU A 546 -22.35 -9.06 -2.66
C GLU A 546 -21.15 -8.35 -2.04
N GLU A 547 -20.26 -7.82 -2.88
CA GLU A 547 -19.12 -7.02 -2.45
C GLU A 547 -19.56 -5.72 -1.74
N LEU A 548 -20.61 -5.05 -2.26
CA LEU A 548 -21.15 -3.81 -1.71
C LEU A 548 -21.92 -3.99 -0.39
N ASN A 549 -22.41 -5.20 -0.09
CA ASN A 549 -23.12 -5.51 1.14
C ASN A 549 -22.24 -5.21 2.37
N PHE A 550 -22.61 -4.19 3.15
CA PHE A 550 -21.82 -3.64 4.26
C PHE A 550 -20.36 -3.29 3.89
N TYR A 551 -20.13 -2.81 2.67
CA TYR A 551 -18.79 -2.46 2.18
C TYR A 551 -18.04 -1.51 3.12
N ASN A 552 -18.65 -0.41 3.58
CA ASN A 552 -17.92 0.57 4.40
C ASN A 552 -17.53 -0.03 5.77
N LYS A 553 -18.35 -0.93 6.33
CA LYS A 553 -18.00 -1.71 7.53
C LYS A 553 -16.79 -2.60 7.28
N LYS A 554 -16.72 -3.25 6.11
CA LYS A 554 -15.60 -4.11 5.70
C LYS A 554 -14.33 -3.28 5.45
N GLU A 555 -14.46 -2.14 4.78
CA GLU A 555 -13.38 -1.19 4.47
C GLU A 555 -12.70 -0.70 5.76
N GLN A 556 -13.50 -0.41 6.79
CA GLN A 556 -13.02 0.06 8.09
C GLN A 556 -12.34 -1.01 8.94
N ARG A 557 -12.34 -2.29 8.54
CA ARG A 557 -11.73 -3.36 9.35
C ARG A 557 -10.26 -3.11 9.58
N SER A 558 -9.53 -2.65 8.58
CA SER A 558 -8.10 -2.34 8.72
C SER A 558 -7.85 -1.11 9.58
N ASP A 559 -8.72 -0.09 9.52
CA ASP A 559 -8.61 1.06 10.42
C ASP A 559 -8.88 0.64 11.87
N TRP A 560 -9.84 -0.25 12.10
CA TRP A 560 -10.07 -0.88 13.40
C TRP A 560 -8.88 -1.74 13.84
N TRP A 561 -8.32 -2.57 12.95
CA TRP A 561 -7.11 -3.34 13.25
C TRP A 561 -5.90 -2.44 13.52
N SER A 562 -5.76 -1.34 12.80
CA SER A 562 -4.73 -0.33 13.05
C SER A 562 -4.94 0.32 14.41
N HIS A 563 -6.18 0.67 14.76
CA HIS A 563 -6.53 1.15 16.09
C HIS A 563 -6.10 0.15 17.17
N PHE A 564 -6.52 -1.12 17.10
CA PHE A 564 -6.15 -2.16 18.06
C PHE A 564 -4.64 -2.47 18.05
N SER A 565 -4.00 -2.47 16.88
CA SER A 565 -2.55 -2.64 16.73
C SER A 565 -1.80 -1.51 17.42
N ASN A 566 -2.26 -0.25 17.30
CA ASN A 566 -1.64 0.88 17.97
C ASN A 566 -1.72 0.77 19.49
N LEU A 567 -2.77 0.16 20.04
CA LEU A 567 -2.83 -0.15 21.48
C LEU A 567 -1.70 -1.11 21.88
N GLN A 568 -1.35 -2.06 21.00
CA GLN A 568 -0.32 -3.09 21.23
C GLN A 568 1.10 -2.71 20.79
N LYS A 569 1.33 -1.60 20.08
CA LYS A 569 2.67 -1.19 19.58
C LYS A 569 3.59 -0.71 20.69
N ASP A 570 4.88 -1.02 20.60
CA ASP A 570 5.86 -0.42 21.53
C ASP A 570 5.98 1.08 21.25
N THR A 571 6.48 1.86 22.21
CA THR A 571 6.70 3.29 21.99
C THR A 571 7.70 3.55 20.87
N GLU A 572 8.72 2.69 20.70
CA GLU A 572 9.62 2.78 19.54
C GLU A 572 8.84 2.59 18.23
N ASP A 573 7.96 1.59 18.16
CA ASP A 573 7.10 1.37 16.99
C ASP A 573 6.15 2.55 16.75
N LEU A 574 5.64 3.19 17.80
CA LEU A 574 4.79 4.39 17.72
C LEU A 574 5.57 5.65 17.31
N ILE A 575 6.84 5.77 17.70
CA ILE A 575 7.74 6.84 17.27
C ILE A 575 8.07 6.69 15.77
N GLU A 576 8.20 5.45 15.30
CA GLU A 576 8.39 5.15 13.88
C GLU A 576 7.07 5.25 13.09
N ASP A 577 5.92 5.03 13.73
CA ASP A 577 4.61 5.20 13.11
C ASP A 577 4.23 6.67 12.99
N THR A 578 4.30 7.14 11.76
CA THR A 578 4.03 8.53 11.47
C THR A 578 2.58 9.01 11.69
N ASN A 579 1.62 8.12 11.91
CA ASN A 579 0.25 8.50 12.28
C ASN A 579 0.09 8.70 13.79
N CYS A 580 1.11 8.33 14.56
CA CYS A 580 1.13 8.42 16.01
C CYS A 580 2.07 9.56 16.47
N LEU A 581 2.08 9.81 17.78
CA LEU A 581 3.07 10.65 18.43
C LEU A 581 3.46 9.98 19.75
N GLY A 582 4.61 9.30 19.77
CA GLY A 582 5.08 8.50 20.91
C GLY A 582 6.06 9.22 21.82
N GLY A 583 6.16 8.81 23.09
CA GLY A 583 7.21 9.26 24.01
C GLY A 583 7.07 10.69 24.53
N LEU A 584 5.84 11.18 24.71
CA LEU A 584 5.54 12.49 25.25
C LEU A 584 6.05 12.66 26.68
N ARG A 585 6.69 13.80 26.97
CA ARG A 585 7.05 14.20 28.34
C ARG A 585 6.45 15.55 28.66
N LYS A 586 5.77 15.62 29.80
CA LYS A 586 5.12 16.83 30.29
C LYS A 586 6.14 17.91 30.64
N ILE A 587 5.92 19.13 30.14
CA ILE A 587 6.66 20.35 30.49
C ILE A 587 5.88 21.17 31.51
N SER A 588 4.60 21.46 31.22
CA SER A 588 3.74 22.29 32.08
C SER A 588 2.26 21.94 31.90
N GLU A 589 1.43 22.36 32.85
CA GLU A 589 0.00 22.07 32.91
C GLU A 589 -0.76 23.28 33.48
N VAL A 590 -1.86 23.66 32.84
CA VAL A 590 -2.73 24.78 33.24
C VAL A 590 -4.19 24.31 33.22
N GLU A 591 -4.94 24.58 34.28
CA GLU A 591 -6.37 24.25 34.34
C GLU A 591 -7.22 25.25 33.54
N SER A 592 -8.24 24.75 32.84
CA SER A 592 -9.17 25.56 32.03
C SER A 592 -10.59 24.97 32.07
N GLY A 593 -11.35 25.33 33.12
CA GLY A 593 -12.71 24.83 33.33
C GLY A 593 -12.75 23.30 33.52
N PRO A 594 -13.56 22.54 32.75
CA PRO A 594 -13.59 21.07 32.83
C PRO A 594 -12.40 20.39 32.14
N TYR A 595 -11.48 21.19 31.57
CA TYR A 595 -10.30 20.72 30.86
C TYR A 595 -9.01 21.17 31.55
N LYS A 596 -7.90 20.54 31.20
CA LYS A 596 -6.54 21.00 31.44
C LYS A 596 -5.80 21.10 30.12
N ILE A 597 -4.96 22.12 30.00
CA ILE A 597 -4.07 22.37 28.87
C ILE A 597 -2.68 21.91 29.30
N ILE A 598 -2.09 20.97 28.58
CA ILE A 598 -0.80 20.37 28.91
C ILE A 598 0.16 20.64 27.76
N ASN A 599 1.32 21.19 28.09
CA ASN A 599 2.44 21.33 27.16
C ASN A 599 3.37 20.14 27.34
N CYS A 600 3.67 19.43 26.26
CA CYS A 600 4.60 18.30 26.24
C CYS A 600 5.72 18.55 25.21
N ASN A 601 6.89 17.96 25.44
CA ASN A 601 7.83 17.67 24.36
C ASN A 601 7.74 16.21 23.93
N TYR A 602 8.31 15.89 22.78
CA TYR A 602 8.42 14.53 22.27
C TYR A 602 9.80 14.31 21.61
N PRO A 603 10.29 13.06 21.49
CA PRO A 603 11.56 12.78 20.83
C PRO A 603 11.50 13.11 19.33
N ASP A 604 12.66 13.31 18.71
CA ASP A 604 12.79 13.53 17.25
C ASP A 604 12.05 12.41 16.50
N GLN A 605 10.89 12.76 15.93
CA GLN A 605 10.00 11.84 15.25
C GLN A 605 9.16 12.57 14.21
N ILE A 606 8.51 11.80 13.35
CA ILE A 606 7.76 12.32 12.22
C ILE A 606 6.30 12.03 12.48
N THR A 607 5.46 13.04 12.73
CA THR A 607 4.01 12.83 12.90
C THR A 607 3.16 13.54 11.84
N LYS A 608 2.01 12.96 11.47
CA LYS A 608 0.95 13.59 10.66
C LYS A 608 0.01 14.46 11.49
N MET A 609 0.03 14.30 12.82
CA MET A 609 -0.87 15.00 13.71
C MET A 609 -0.74 16.51 13.59
N ARG A 610 -1.85 17.24 13.62
CA ARG A 610 -1.89 18.70 13.34
C ARG A 610 -2.79 19.47 14.30
N ASP A 611 -2.66 20.80 14.27
CA ASP A 611 -3.50 21.71 15.04
C ASP A 611 -5.01 21.51 14.75
N GLY A 612 -5.80 21.49 15.83
CA GLY A 612 -7.24 21.32 15.79
C GLY A 612 -7.69 19.87 15.56
N GLU A 613 -6.78 18.90 15.54
CA GLU A 613 -7.10 17.49 15.40
C GLU A 613 -7.48 16.86 16.75
N TYR A 614 -8.54 16.05 16.74
CA TYR A 614 -8.83 15.19 17.87
C TYR A 614 -8.10 13.86 17.70
N VAL A 615 -7.52 13.34 18.77
CA VAL A 615 -6.74 12.10 18.82
C VAL A 615 -7.14 11.28 20.04
N LEU A 616 -6.58 10.07 20.18
CA LEU A 616 -6.72 9.22 21.36
C LEU A 616 -5.37 9.08 22.05
N ASP A 617 -5.38 8.69 23.32
CA ASP A 617 -4.21 8.11 23.97
C ASP A 617 -4.00 6.65 23.55
N GLN A 618 -2.86 6.06 23.87
CA GLN A 618 -2.56 4.67 23.53
C GLN A 618 -3.53 3.64 24.15
N THR A 619 -4.28 4.01 25.19
CA THR A 619 -5.33 3.15 25.75
C THR A 619 -6.61 3.13 24.91
N GLY A 620 -6.73 4.03 23.92
CA GLY A 620 -7.89 4.16 23.05
C GLY A 620 -9.12 4.81 23.68
N SER A 621 -9.08 5.16 24.98
CA SER A 621 -10.27 5.57 25.73
C SER A 621 -10.32 7.05 26.11
N ASN A 622 -9.22 7.81 25.96
CA ASN A 622 -9.18 9.24 26.25
C ASN A 622 -9.11 10.09 24.97
N ARG A 623 -10.20 10.80 24.65
CA ARG A 623 -10.24 11.74 23.51
C ARG A 623 -9.61 13.09 23.85
N ILE A 624 -8.58 13.45 23.08
CA ILE A 624 -7.71 14.61 23.32
C ILE A 624 -7.78 15.54 22.09
N LEU A 625 -7.72 16.86 22.31
CA LEU A 625 -7.60 17.85 21.23
C LEU A 625 -6.18 18.41 21.19
N ILE A 626 -5.53 18.32 20.03
CA ILE A 626 -4.28 19.03 19.76
C ILE A 626 -4.64 20.48 19.46
N THR A 627 -4.22 21.38 20.35
CA THR A 627 -4.49 22.81 20.17
C THR A 627 -3.39 23.48 19.35
N GLN A 628 -2.14 23.08 19.57
CA GLN A 628 -0.95 23.55 18.86
C GLN A 628 0.11 22.45 18.80
N ILE A 629 0.85 22.34 17.71
CA ILE A 629 2.02 21.46 17.56
C ILE A 629 3.17 22.20 16.85
N SER A 630 4.38 22.10 17.39
CA SER A 630 5.60 22.69 16.85
C SER A 630 6.60 21.60 16.46
N TYR A 631 6.65 21.26 15.18
CA TYR A 631 7.56 20.24 14.66
C TYR A 631 9.05 20.60 14.76
N SER A 632 9.41 21.89 14.72
CA SER A 632 10.81 22.30 14.82
C SER A 632 11.36 22.28 16.25
N LYS A 633 10.46 22.37 17.25
CA LYS A 633 10.81 22.33 18.67
C LYS A 633 10.50 20.98 19.31
N ASN A 634 9.80 20.10 18.59
CA ASN A 634 9.18 18.88 19.09
C ASN A 634 8.29 19.13 20.32
N GLU A 635 7.42 20.14 20.24
CA GLU A 635 6.50 20.52 21.31
C GLU A 635 5.04 20.35 20.86
N VAL A 636 4.17 19.91 21.76
CA VAL A 636 2.72 19.79 21.50
C VAL A 636 1.92 20.28 22.69
N THR A 637 0.82 20.97 22.42
CA THR A 637 -0.14 21.49 23.42
C THR A 637 -1.46 20.76 23.31
N LEU A 638 -1.85 20.07 24.37
CA LEU A 638 -3.00 19.17 24.43
C LEU A 638 -4.10 19.73 25.34
N ARG A 639 -5.35 19.69 24.90
CA ARG A 639 -6.52 19.93 25.76
C ARG A 639 -7.17 18.60 26.12
N ILE A 640 -7.13 18.25 27.41
CA ILE A 640 -7.58 16.98 27.98
C ILE A 640 -8.61 17.25 29.08
N ARG A 641 -9.54 16.32 29.35
CA ARG A 641 -10.40 16.43 30.54
C ARG A 641 -9.57 16.33 31.82
N LYS A 642 -9.97 17.05 32.87
CA LYS A 642 -9.19 17.19 34.11
C LYS A 642 -8.96 15.85 34.84
N ASP A 643 -9.93 14.94 34.81
CA ASP A 643 -9.93 13.61 35.44
C ASP A 643 -9.06 12.56 34.74
N LYS A 644 -8.58 12.84 33.52
CA LYS A 644 -7.83 11.87 32.72
C LYS A 644 -6.31 12.04 32.87
N PRO A 645 -5.52 10.95 32.78
CA PRO A 645 -4.08 11.03 32.90
C PRO A 645 -3.45 11.76 31.69
N VAL A 646 -2.19 12.17 31.85
CA VAL A 646 -1.38 12.72 30.76
C VAL A 646 -0.94 11.54 29.89
N PRO A 647 -1.17 11.57 28.56
CA PRO A 647 -0.80 10.47 27.68
C PRO A 647 0.71 10.39 27.51
N PHE A 648 1.25 9.18 27.41
CA PHE A 648 2.64 8.95 26.97
C PHE A 648 2.75 8.92 25.45
N SER A 649 1.71 8.43 24.78
CA SER A 649 1.62 8.38 23.32
C SER A 649 0.23 8.79 22.84
N LEU A 650 0.15 9.37 21.65
CA LEU A 650 -1.09 9.70 20.96
C LEU A 650 -1.27 8.80 19.74
N THR A 651 -2.50 8.36 19.50
CA THR A 651 -2.90 7.55 18.35
C THR A 651 -4.05 8.21 17.59
N PRO A 652 -4.29 7.87 16.32
CA PRO A 652 -5.45 8.35 15.56
C PRO A 652 -6.80 8.05 16.23
N GLN A 653 -7.85 8.77 15.81
CA GLN A 653 -9.23 8.49 16.23
C GLN A 653 -9.73 7.14 15.72
N THR A 654 -10.79 6.62 16.34
CA THR A 654 -11.57 5.51 15.78
C THR A 654 -12.19 5.89 14.43
N PRO A 655 -12.46 4.91 13.54
CA PRO A 655 -13.10 5.14 12.25
C PRO A 655 -14.45 5.88 12.33
N LEU A 656 -14.81 6.61 11.27
CA LEU A 656 -16.09 7.34 11.18
C LEU A 656 -17.29 6.39 11.17
N ASN A 657 -18.44 6.80 11.69
CA ASN A 657 -19.64 5.96 11.65
C ASN A 657 -20.28 5.96 10.24
N THR A 658 -20.31 4.79 9.58
CA THR A 658 -20.84 4.60 8.22
C THR A 658 -22.25 4.04 8.17
N ARG A 659 -22.94 3.87 9.30
CA ARG A 659 -24.26 3.19 9.36
C ARG A 659 -25.27 3.74 8.36
N ALA A 660 -25.37 5.06 8.21
CA ALA A 660 -26.32 5.68 7.27
C ALA A 660 -26.07 5.27 5.82
N ILE A 661 -24.80 5.08 5.43
CA ILE A 661 -24.41 4.68 4.06
C ILE A 661 -24.66 3.18 3.88
N ASP A 662 -24.24 2.36 4.84
CA ASP A 662 -24.44 0.89 4.77
C ASP A 662 -25.93 0.54 4.72
N SER A 663 -26.75 1.15 5.60
CA SER A 663 -28.21 0.98 5.57
C SER A 663 -28.80 1.47 4.25
N ALA A 664 -28.24 2.51 3.63
CA ALA A 664 -28.72 2.98 2.33
C ALA A 664 -28.49 1.99 1.20
N VAL A 665 -27.31 1.37 1.18
CA VAL A 665 -27.00 0.31 0.21
C VAL A 665 -27.87 -0.93 0.48
N ALA A 666 -28.10 -1.28 1.75
CA ALA A 666 -28.99 -2.35 2.13
C ALA A 666 -30.44 -2.10 1.64
N ASP A 667 -30.97 -0.89 1.82
CA ASP A 667 -32.28 -0.49 1.29
C ASP A 667 -32.34 -0.61 -0.24
N PHE A 668 -31.28 -0.18 -0.94
CA PHE A 668 -31.18 -0.31 -2.40
C PHE A 668 -31.23 -1.77 -2.85
N ILE A 669 -30.51 -2.67 -2.16
CA ILE A 669 -30.49 -4.10 -2.46
C ILE A 669 -31.88 -4.72 -2.21
N LYS A 670 -32.52 -4.41 -1.07
CA LYS A 670 -33.89 -4.84 -0.76
C LYS A 670 -34.89 -4.38 -1.82
N GLY A 671 -34.70 -3.16 -2.33
CA GLY A 671 -35.55 -2.56 -3.37
C GLY A 671 -35.13 -2.88 -4.81
N TYR A 672 -34.14 -3.77 -5.02
CA TYR A 672 -33.54 -3.99 -6.33
C TYR A 672 -34.55 -4.54 -7.35
N ASP A 673 -35.41 -5.49 -6.98
CA ASP A 673 -36.36 -6.11 -7.92
C ASP A 673 -37.63 -5.28 -8.18
N PHE A 674 -37.84 -4.16 -7.47
CA PHE A 674 -39.02 -3.33 -7.71
C PHE A 674 -38.99 -2.71 -9.12
N THR A 675 -40.12 -2.84 -9.82
CA THR A 675 -40.26 -2.35 -11.20
C THR A 675 -40.09 -0.82 -11.24
N ASN A 676 -39.12 -0.35 -12.02
CA ASN A 676 -38.68 1.06 -12.13
C ASN A 676 -37.91 1.64 -10.93
N SER A 677 -37.48 0.84 -9.96
CA SER A 677 -36.59 1.33 -8.90
C SER A 677 -35.19 1.61 -9.46
N TYR A 678 -34.67 2.80 -9.16
CA TYR A 678 -33.27 3.21 -9.35
C TYR A 678 -32.63 2.92 -10.74
N PRO A 679 -33.28 3.27 -11.86
CA PRO A 679 -32.81 2.94 -13.21
C PRO A 679 -31.37 3.39 -13.53
N ALA A 680 -30.98 4.60 -13.11
CA ALA A 680 -29.62 5.12 -13.34
C ALA A 680 -28.55 4.31 -12.59
N ILE A 681 -28.85 3.85 -11.37
CA ILE A 681 -27.92 3.05 -10.55
C ILE A 681 -27.75 1.66 -11.17
N LYS A 682 -28.86 1.00 -11.55
CA LYS A 682 -28.83 -0.31 -12.21
C LYS A 682 -28.07 -0.27 -13.54
N GLN A 683 -28.33 0.76 -14.34
CA GLN A 683 -27.61 0.98 -15.60
C GLN A 683 -26.10 1.15 -15.37
N PHE A 684 -25.70 1.89 -14.31
CA PHE A 684 -24.30 2.06 -13.92
C PHE A 684 -23.65 0.72 -13.54
N LEU A 685 -24.29 -0.08 -12.69
CA LEU A 685 -23.78 -1.41 -12.30
C LEU A 685 -23.67 -2.36 -13.51
N ARG A 686 -24.58 -2.26 -14.48
CA ARG A 686 -24.52 -3.03 -15.73
C ARG A 686 -23.54 -2.47 -16.76
N ARG A 687 -22.94 -1.30 -16.50
CA ARG A 687 -22.06 -0.56 -17.43
C ARG A 687 -22.70 -0.30 -18.80
N GLU A 688 -24.01 -0.08 -18.80
CA GLU A 688 -24.79 0.21 -20.01
C GLU A 688 -24.55 1.66 -20.47
N LYS A 689 -24.59 1.90 -21.79
CA LYS A 689 -24.45 3.24 -22.36
C LYS A 689 -25.52 4.20 -21.82
N THR A 690 -25.14 5.48 -21.71
CA THR A 690 -26.05 6.58 -21.35
C THR A 690 -27.30 6.57 -22.23
N LYS A 691 -28.49 6.62 -21.62
CA LYS A 691 -29.78 6.68 -22.29
C LYS A 691 -30.20 8.15 -22.43
N LEU A 692 -30.33 8.59 -23.68
CA LEU A 692 -30.80 9.92 -24.04
C LEU A 692 -32.22 9.85 -24.62
N LYS A 693 -33.00 10.92 -24.46
CA LYS A 693 -34.34 11.07 -25.05
C LYS A 693 -34.29 11.27 -26.56
N ASN A 694 -33.18 11.82 -27.07
CA ASN A 694 -32.97 12.18 -28.48
C ASN A 694 -31.63 11.61 -28.98
N ASP A 695 -31.54 11.27 -30.27
CA ASP A 695 -30.28 10.94 -30.95
C ASP A 695 -29.45 12.21 -31.19
N ILE A 696 -28.69 12.63 -30.18
CA ILE A 696 -27.75 13.76 -30.28
C ILE A 696 -26.41 13.22 -30.80
N LYS A 697 -25.99 13.65 -32.00
CA LYS A 697 -24.63 13.40 -32.49
C LYS A 697 -23.64 14.25 -31.70
N ILE A 698 -22.61 13.61 -31.16
CA ILE A 698 -21.53 14.24 -30.39
C ILE A 698 -20.39 14.54 -31.37
N ASP A 699 -20.41 15.69 -32.04
CA ASP A 699 -19.38 16.07 -33.03
C ASP A 699 -18.44 17.19 -32.50
N GLU A 700 -18.88 18.10 -31.61
CA GLU A 700 -18.03 19.19 -31.09
C GLU A 700 -18.23 19.49 -29.59
N ARG A 701 -17.31 19.02 -28.72
CA ARG A 701 -17.36 19.07 -27.24
C ARG A 701 -17.34 20.48 -26.60
N SER A 702 -18.26 21.37 -26.98
CA SER A 702 -18.50 22.68 -26.37
C SER A 702 -19.37 22.55 -25.12
N SER A 703 -19.32 23.53 -24.22
CA SER A 703 -20.18 23.54 -23.04
C SER A 703 -21.67 23.53 -23.37
N LYS A 704 -22.08 24.03 -24.54
CA LYS A 704 -23.48 24.02 -25.00
C LYS A 704 -23.95 22.61 -25.35
N GLU A 705 -23.14 21.84 -26.06
CA GLU A 705 -23.47 20.44 -26.38
C GLU A 705 -23.56 19.58 -25.11
N LEU A 706 -22.66 19.78 -24.15
CA LEU A 706 -22.72 19.08 -22.86
C LEU A 706 -24.03 19.35 -22.10
N ILE A 707 -24.50 20.59 -22.11
CA ILE A 707 -25.77 20.99 -21.47
C ILE A 707 -26.94 20.24 -22.14
N GLU A 708 -26.99 20.24 -23.48
CA GLU A 708 -28.07 19.55 -24.22
C GLU A 708 -28.05 18.04 -24.01
N ILE A 709 -26.87 17.41 -23.99
CA ILE A 709 -26.72 15.98 -23.67
C ILE A 709 -27.27 15.70 -22.27
N ILE A 710 -26.88 16.47 -21.25
CA ILE A 710 -27.32 16.24 -19.87
C ILE A 710 -28.83 16.47 -19.70
N LYS A 711 -29.40 17.51 -20.34
CA LYS A 711 -30.85 17.75 -20.36
C LYS A 711 -31.63 16.64 -21.04
N SER A 712 -31.03 16.01 -22.04
CA SER A 712 -31.63 14.87 -22.75
C SER A 712 -31.52 13.53 -22.01
N MET A 713 -30.80 13.44 -20.88
CA MET A 713 -30.69 12.19 -20.12
C MET A 713 -32.06 11.67 -19.67
N ASN A 714 -32.26 10.34 -19.77
CA ASN A 714 -33.50 9.67 -19.43
C ASN A 714 -33.30 8.65 -18.32
N ASN A 715 -33.37 9.10 -17.07
CA ASN A 715 -33.19 8.26 -15.88
C ASN A 715 -31.88 7.45 -15.93
N SER A 716 -30.79 8.12 -16.31
CA SER A 716 -29.51 7.53 -16.73
C SER A 716 -28.35 8.08 -15.92
N TYR A 717 -27.15 7.49 -16.08
CA TYR A 717 -25.90 8.10 -15.63
C TYR A 717 -25.06 8.65 -16.81
N LEU A 718 -24.17 9.62 -16.53
CA LEU A 718 -23.14 10.12 -17.45
C LEU A 718 -21.84 10.42 -16.69
N VAL A 719 -20.70 10.07 -17.27
CA VAL A 719 -19.36 10.41 -16.74
C VAL A 719 -18.70 11.48 -17.62
N LEU A 720 -18.19 12.52 -16.97
CA LEU A 720 -17.29 13.52 -17.55
C LEU A 720 -15.91 13.35 -16.90
N GLN A 721 -15.00 12.68 -17.60
CA GLN A 721 -13.61 12.58 -17.15
C GLN A 721 -12.90 13.89 -17.50
N GLY A 722 -12.50 14.63 -16.47
CA GLY A 722 -11.82 15.91 -16.61
C GLY A 722 -10.39 15.87 -16.08
N PRO A 723 -9.37 15.68 -16.93
CA PRO A 723 -7.96 15.86 -16.59
C PRO A 723 -7.65 17.24 -15.95
N PRO A 724 -6.45 17.45 -15.38
CA PRO A 724 -6.03 18.73 -14.82
C PRO A 724 -6.14 19.91 -15.80
N GLY A 725 -6.72 21.02 -15.34
CA GLY A 725 -6.81 22.26 -16.12
C GLY A 725 -7.86 22.27 -17.24
N THR A 726 -8.73 21.25 -17.33
CA THR A 726 -9.81 21.18 -18.34
C THR A 726 -11.07 21.97 -17.98
N GLY A 727 -11.08 22.64 -16.83
CA GLY A 727 -12.19 23.49 -16.41
C GLY A 727 -13.39 22.74 -15.80
N LYS A 728 -13.18 21.62 -15.09
CA LYS A 728 -14.26 20.84 -14.44
C LYS A 728 -15.28 21.71 -13.67
N THR A 729 -14.83 22.53 -12.71
CA THR A 729 -15.70 23.39 -11.90
C THR A 729 -16.37 24.49 -12.74
N TYR A 730 -15.65 25.05 -13.71
CA TYR A 730 -16.18 26.04 -14.66
C TYR A 730 -17.32 25.47 -15.51
N THR A 731 -17.15 24.24 -15.99
CA THR A 731 -18.15 23.50 -16.78
C THR A 731 -19.32 23.07 -15.92
N SER A 732 -19.06 22.55 -14.72
CA SER A 732 -20.09 22.07 -13.78
C SER A 732 -21.03 23.18 -13.32
N SER A 733 -20.47 24.32 -12.89
CA SER A 733 -21.28 25.49 -12.47
C SER A 733 -22.21 25.98 -13.58
N ARG A 734 -21.73 26.06 -14.82
CA ARG A 734 -22.55 26.46 -15.98
C ARG A 734 -23.66 25.48 -16.30
N ILE A 735 -23.36 24.19 -16.27
CA ILE A 735 -24.37 23.14 -16.48
C ILE A 735 -25.44 23.21 -15.39
N ILE A 736 -25.04 23.29 -14.12
CA ILE A 736 -25.96 23.31 -12.99
C ILE A 736 -26.85 24.55 -13.04
N VAL A 737 -26.30 25.74 -13.28
CA VAL A 737 -27.09 26.96 -13.39
C VAL A 737 -28.06 26.89 -14.58
N ASP A 738 -27.68 26.31 -15.72
CA ASP A 738 -28.62 26.09 -16.83
C ASP A 738 -29.76 25.13 -16.44
N LEU A 739 -29.45 24.03 -15.75
CA LEU A 739 -30.46 23.09 -15.26
C LEU A 739 -31.45 23.76 -14.30
N LEU A 740 -30.95 24.55 -13.35
CA LEU A 740 -31.79 25.32 -12.42
C LEU A 740 -32.71 26.29 -13.17
N ARG A 741 -32.18 27.03 -14.16
CA ARG A 741 -32.98 27.92 -15.03
C ARG A 741 -34.10 27.22 -15.81
N ASN A 742 -33.96 25.90 -16.01
CA ASN A 742 -34.98 25.06 -16.65
C ASN A 742 -35.88 24.35 -15.61
N ASN A 743 -35.89 24.82 -14.35
CA ASN A 743 -36.68 24.31 -13.22
C ASN A 743 -36.37 22.87 -12.81
N PHE A 744 -35.17 22.37 -13.10
CA PHE A 744 -34.73 21.07 -12.58
C PHE A 744 -34.20 21.21 -11.15
N LYS A 745 -34.53 20.24 -10.29
CA LYS A 745 -33.96 20.15 -8.93
C LYS A 745 -32.64 19.41 -8.93
N VAL A 746 -31.63 19.99 -8.28
CA VAL A 746 -30.25 19.50 -8.32
C VAL A 746 -29.71 19.18 -6.92
N ALA A 747 -29.09 18.01 -6.78
CA ALA A 747 -28.27 17.65 -5.63
C ALA A 747 -26.78 17.68 -6.00
N ILE A 748 -25.92 18.11 -5.09
CA ILE A 748 -24.46 18.09 -5.22
C ILE A 748 -23.86 17.26 -4.10
N VAL A 749 -23.01 16.31 -4.47
CA VAL A 749 -22.19 15.54 -3.55
C VAL A 749 -20.72 15.73 -3.91
N CYS A 750 -19.92 16.11 -2.91
CA CYS A 750 -18.47 16.07 -3.03
C CYS A 750 -17.87 15.27 -1.86
N HIS A 751 -16.63 14.81 -2.03
CA HIS A 751 -15.92 14.08 -0.98
C HIS A 751 -15.55 14.98 0.22
N SER A 752 -15.15 16.23 -0.03
CA SER A 752 -14.68 17.16 1.00
C SER A 752 -15.53 18.43 1.09
N HIS A 753 -15.60 19.04 2.28
CA HIS A 753 -16.28 20.33 2.47
C HIS A 753 -15.63 21.47 1.64
N LYS A 754 -14.31 21.42 1.42
CA LYS A 754 -13.61 22.40 0.57
C LYS A 754 -14.07 22.33 -0.89
N ALA A 755 -14.23 21.12 -1.42
CA ALA A 755 -14.75 20.93 -2.78
C ALA A 755 -16.20 21.42 -2.92
N ILE A 756 -17.04 21.18 -1.90
CA ILE A 756 -18.42 21.71 -1.87
C ILE A 756 -18.40 23.23 -1.96
N ILE A 757 -17.60 23.90 -1.12
CA ILE A 757 -17.51 25.37 -1.08
C ILE A 757 -17.09 25.92 -2.44
N ASN A 758 -16.02 25.38 -3.04
CA ASN A 758 -15.52 25.86 -4.33
C ASN A 758 -16.58 25.77 -5.45
N LEU A 759 -17.36 24.69 -5.49
CA LEU A 759 -18.40 24.52 -6.51
C LEU A 759 -19.62 25.40 -6.23
N VAL A 760 -20.04 25.51 -4.97
CA VAL A 760 -21.13 26.39 -4.51
C VAL A 760 -20.82 27.86 -4.81
N GLU A 761 -19.60 28.31 -4.54
CA GLU A 761 -19.14 29.66 -4.85
C GLU A 761 -19.14 29.94 -6.36
N ALA A 762 -18.69 28.99 -7.17
CA ALA A 762 -18.70 29.11 -8.63
C ALA A 762 -20.13 29.18 -9.20
N ILE A 763 -21.07 28.43 -8.62
CA ILE A 763 -22.50 28.47 -8.99
C ILE A 763 -23.11 29.81 -8.63
N ASP A 764 -22.93 30.28 -7.39
CA ASP A 764 -23.48 31.55 -6.91
C ASP A 764 -22.92 32.73 -7.74
N SER A 765 -21.60 32.76 -7.95
CA SER A 765 -20.94 33.79 -8.76
C SER A 765 -21.46 33.83 -10.20
N TYR A 766 -21.57 32.68 -10.88
CA TYR A 766 -22.08 32.65 -12.26
C TYR A 766 -23.57 33.00 -12.33
N SER A 767 -24.36 32.60 -11.33
CA SER A 767 -25.77 32.98 -11.26
C SER A 767 -25.96 34.50 -11.14
N ILE A 768 -25.09 35.17 -10.36
CA ILE A 768 -25.06 36.63 -10.23
C ILE A 768 -24.65 37.28 -11.55
N GLU A 769 -23.61 36.75 -12.22
CA GLU A 769 -23.12 37.26 -13.52
C GLU A 769 -24.24 37.31 -14.57
N ILE A 770 -25.09 36.28 -14.61
CA ILE A 770 -26.19 36.18 -15.58
C ILE A 770 -27.54 36.71 -15.06
N GLY A 771 -27.60 37.21 -13.81
CA GLY A 771 -28.81 37.75 -13.19
C GLY A 771 -29.92 36.72 -12.91
N TYR A 772 -29.56 35.51 -12.45
CA TYR A 772 -30.49 34.46 -12.08
C TYR A 772 -30.49 34.20 -10.56
N GLU A 773 -31.68 34.04 -9.97
CA GLU A 773 -31.87 33.78 -8.54
C GLU A 773 -32.53 32.41 -8.34
N PHE A 774 -32.12 31.71 -7.27
CA PHE A 774 -32.63 30.38 -6.89
C PHE A 774 -32.50 30.19 -5.37
N ARG A 775 -33.08 29.11 -4.83
CA ARG A 775 -32.96 28.79 -3.40
C ARG A 775 -32.10 27.54 -3.18
N GLY A 776 -30.88 27.73 -2.67
CA GLY A 776 -29.94 26.65 -2.36
C GLY A 776 -29.66 26.47 -0.87
N ALA A 777 -29.15 25.30 -0.49
CA ALA A 777 -28.64 25.00 0.85
C ALA A 777 -27.35 24.17 0.80
N TYR A 778 -26.38 24.46 1.68
CA TYR A 778 -25.20 23.61 1.87
C TYR A 778 -24.82 23.42 3.35
N ASN A 779 -24.17 22.29 3.64
CA ASN A 779 -23.71 21.94 4.99
C ASN A 779 -22.22 22.29 5.21
N PRO A 780 -21.88 23.19 6.16
CA PRO A 780 -20.50 23.62 6.41
C PRO A 780 -19.65 22.59 7.18
N GLY A 781 -20.25 21.54 7.72
CA GLY A 781 -19.54 20.59 8.59
C GLY A 781 -19.24 21.15 9.98
N SER A 782 -18.18 20.66 10.63
CA SER A 782 -17.82 21.00 12.01
C SER A 782 -17.05 22.31 12.19
N ARG A 783 -16.58 22.94 11.10
CA ARG A 783 -15.94 24.26 11.12
C ARG A 783 -16.93 25.27 10.56
N LYS A 784 -17.51 26.12 11.41
CA LYS A 784 -18.25 27.30 10.92
C LYS A 784 -17.25 28.22 10.24
N GLN A 785 -17.43 28.46 8.94
CA GLN A 785 -16.80 29.57 8.24
C GLN A 785 -17.87 30.63 8.03
N ASP A 786 -17.55 31.89 8.29
CA ASP A 786 -18.42 33.03 8.03
C ASP A 786 -18.37 33.36 6.53
N LEU A 787 -19.00 32.51 5.70
CA LEU A 787 -19.18 32.73 4.27
C LEU A 787 -20.63 33.14 4.01
N GLU A 788 -20.82 34.24 3.30
CA GLU A 788 -22.14 34.71 2.84
C GLU A 788 -22.28 34.48 1.34
N PHE A 789 -23.34 33.78 0.94
CA PHE A 789 -23.72 33.56 -0.46
C PHE A 789 -25.08 34.22 -0.73
N LYS A 790 -25.31 34.69 -1.96
CA LYS A 790 -26.57 35.39 -2.31
C LYS A 790 -27.74 34.41 -2.35
N ASN A 791 -27.57 33.28 -3.03
CA ASN A 791 -28.66 32.34 -3.31
C ASN A 791 -28.64 31.08 -2.42
N ILE A 792 -27.64 30.92 -1.55
CA ILE A 792 -27.35 29.64 -0.87
C ILE A 792 -27.25 29.81 0.64
N GLU A 793 -28.11 29.11 1.38
CA GLU A 793 -28.15 29.10 2.84
C GLU A 793 -27.15 28.11 3.45
N VAL A 794 -26.44 28.52 4.51
CA VAL A 794 -25.51 27.67 5.27
C VAL A 794 -26.28 26.95 6.39
N THR A 795 -26.63 25.67 6.20
CA THR A 795 -27.47 24.91 7.15
C THR A 795 -27.18 23.42 7.18
N ASN A 796 -27.63 22.70 8.21
CA ASN A 796 -27.44 21.25 8.27
C ASN A 796 -28.41 20.53 7.32
N THR A 797 -27.93 20.25 6.12
CA THR A 797 -28.72 19.61 5.05
C THR A 797 -29.27 18.23 5.39
N SER A 798 -28.77 17.55 6.42
CA SER A 798 -29.35 16.25 6.87
C SER A 798 -30.70 16.37 7.58
N LYS A 799 -31.13 17.59 7.92
CA LYS A 799 -32.36 17.86 8.69
C LYS A 799 -33.39 18.72 7.97
N ILE A 800 -33.12 19.12 6.73
CA ILE A 800 -34.01 20.01 5.96
C ILE A 800 -34.89 19.20 5.02
N ASP A 801 -36.10 19.71 4.76
CA ASP A 801 -36.97 19.16 3.72
C ASP A 801 -36.47 19.60 2.35
N SER A 802 -36.06 18.63 1.53
CA SER A 802 -35.51 18.88 0.21
C SER A 802 -36.51 19.51 -0.77
N LYS A 803 -37.82 19.44 -0.49
CA LYS A 803 -38.85 20.02 -1.36
C LYS A 803 -38.79 21.55 -1.38
N ASN A 804 -38.21 22.19 -0.37
CA ASN A 804 -38.14 23.66 -0.21
C ASN A 804 -36.95 24.32 -0.93
N TYR A 805 -36.07 23.55 -1.56
CA TYR A 805 -34.86 24.06 -2.20
C TYR A 805 -34.76 23.56 -3.64
N ASP A 806 -34.16 24.38 -4.51
CA ASP A 806 -33.83 24.03 -5.91
C ASP A 806 -32.49 23.31 -5.99
N LEU A 807 -31.57 23.64 -5.06
CA LEU A 807 -30.23 23.10 -4.96
C LEU A 807 -29.91 22.64 -3.53
N ILE A 808 -29.39 21.42 -3.36
CA ILE A 808 -28.87 20.95 -2.06
C ILE A 808 -27.46 20.38 -2.24
N ALA A 809 -26.51 20.90 -1.47
CA ALA A 809 -25.11 20.45 -1.49
C ALA A 809 -24.71 19.84 -0.15
N GLY A 810 -24.04 18.68 -0.18
CA GLY A 810 -23.60 17.99 1.02
C GLY A 810 -22.57 16.90 0.75
N THR A 811 -22.06 16.29 1.81
CA THR A 811 -21.27 15.07 1.68
C THR A 811 -22.19 13.87 1.43
N ALA A 812 -21.62 12.74 0.99
CA ALA A 812 -22.38 11.50 0.81
C ALA A 812 -23.11 11.06 2.09
N TRP A 813 -22.53 11.32 3.27
CA TRP A 813 -23.18 11.07 4.56
C TRP A 813 -24.44 11.92 4.75
N ALA A 814 -24.42 13.20 4.34
CA ALA A 814 -25.57 14.08 4.49
C ALA A 814 -26.74 13.67 3.58
N LEU A 815 -26.45 13.28 2.33
CA LEU A 815 -27.49 12.89 1.36
C LEU A 815 -27.93 11.43 1.42
N SER A 816 -27.17 10.55 2.07
CA SER A 816 -27.59 9.16 2.36
C SER A 816 -28.56 9.06 3.54
N ASN A 817 -28.84 10.16 4.24
CA ASN A 817 -29.77 10.17 5.37
C ASN A 817 -31.19 9.80 4.94
N GLN A 818 -31.93 9.12 5.82
CA GLN A 818 -33.30 8.65 5.58
C GLN A 818 -34.24 9.80 5.17
N VAL A 819 -34.03 11.02 5.69
CA VAL A 819 -34.83 12.21 5.34
C VAL A 819 -34.88 12.45 3.83
N HIS A 820 -33.76 12.27 3.12
CA HIS A 820 -33.69 12.50 1.67
C HIS A 820 -34.16 11.32 0.83
N ARG A 821 -34.15 10.11 1.40
CA ARG A 821 -34.45 8.85 0.68
C ARG A 821 -35.86 8.32 0.93
N GLN A 822 -36.58 8.90 1.91
CA GLN A 822 -37.94 8.50 2.24
C GLN A 822 -38.83 8.58 0.99
N ASN A 823 -39.56 7.50 0.69
CA ASN A 823 -40.41 7.33 -0.50
C ASN A 823 -39.70 7.46 -1.86
N SER A 824 -38.36 7.40 -1.90
CA SER A 824 -37.58 7.54 -3.15
C SER A 824 -37.87 6.45 -4.19
N GLU A 825 -38.47 5.33 -3.81
CA GLU A 825 -38.95 4.30 -4.73
C GLU A 825 -40.10 4.78 -5.62
N LYS A 826 -40.90 5.75 -5.13
CA LYS A 826 -42.10 6.26 -5.81
C LYS A 826 -41.92 7.68 -6.36
N GLU A 827 -41.28 8.56 -5.59
CA GLU A 827 -41.09 9.96 -5.95
C GLU A 827 -39.61 10.34 -5.74
N LYS A 828 -38.92 10.73 -6.82
CA LYS A 828 -37.54 11.24 -6.73
C LYS A 828 -37.55 12.70 -6.31
N ASN A 829 -36.75 13.06 -5.31
CA ASN A 829 -36.62 14.42 -4.80
C ASN A 829 -35.79 15.32 -5.73
N PHE A 830 -34.89 14.74 -6.53
CA PHE A 830 -34.01 15.47 -7.44
C PHE A 830 -34.10 14.91 -8.87
N ASP A 831 -34.00 15.81 -9.84
CA ASP A 831 -33.89 15.43 -11.25
C ASP A 831 -32.46 15.02 -11.60
N TYR A 832 -31.48 15.69 -10.98
CA TYR A 832 -30.06 15.44 -11.18
C TYR A 832 -29.30 15.39 -9.86
N ILE A 833 -28.34 14.47 -9.76
CA ILE A 833 -27.29 14.50 -8.75
C ILE A 833 -25.93 14.61 -9.42
N PHE A 834 -25.14 15.59 -8.97
CA PHE A 834 -23.77 15.81 -9.43
C PHE A 834 -22.79 15.32 -8.38
N PHE A 835 -21.87 14.47 -8.81
CA PHE A 835 -20.71 14.06 -8.03
C PHE A 835 -19.48 14.78 -8.60
N ASP A 836 -19.03 15.83 -7.93
CA ASP A 836 -17.74 16.45 -8.25
C ASP A 836 -16.62 15.72 -7.51
N GLU A 837 -15.47 15.61 -8.15
CA GLU A 837 -14.35 14.76 -7.73
C GLU A 837 -14.75 13.28 -7.56
N ALA A 838 -15.58 12.75 -8.47
CA ALA A 838 -16.09 11.37 -8.39
C ALA A 838 -15.00 10.28 -8.42
N GLY A 839 -13.76 10.60 -8.81
CA GLY A 839 -12.59 9.72 -8.64
C GLY A 839 -12.15 9.51 -7.19
N GLN A 840 -12.65 10.33 -6.26
CA GLN A 840 -12.42 10.24 -4.80
C GLN A 840 -13.63 9.66 -4.04
N LEU A 841 -14.59 9.07 -4.76
CA LEU A 841 -15.80 8.51 -4.17
C LEU A 841 -15.76 6.99 -4.29
N SER A 842 -16.28 6.26 -3.31
CA SER A 842 -16.56 4.82 -3.42
C SER A 842 -17.89 4.57 -4.15
N ILE A 843 -18.06 3.42 -4.81
CA ILE A 843 -19.35 3.01 -5.39
C ILE A 843 -20.48 2.98 -4.34
N SER A 844 -20.18 2.53 -3.12
CA SER A 844 -21.14 2.51 -2.01
C SER A 844 -21.75 3.90 -1.72
N LYS A 845 -20.90 4.93 -1.59
CA LYS A 845 -21.32 6.33 -1.41
C LYS A 845 -22.12 6.88 -2.61
N LEU A 846 -21.76 6.51 -3.84
CA LEU A 846 -22.51 6.89 -5.04
C LEU A 846 -23.94 6.34 -4.98
N ILE A 847 -24.10 5.03 -4.72
CA ILE A 847 -25.40 4.38 -4.61
C ILE A 847 -26.22 5.03 -3.50
N ALA A 848 -25.66 5.08 -2.29
CA ALA A 848 -26.33 5.59 -1.10
C ALA A 848 -26.87 7.01 -1.29
N SER A 849 -26.13 7.87 -1.98
CA SER A 849 -26.53 9.27 -2.20
C SER A 849 -27.46 9.45 -3.42
N SER A 850 -27.46 8.52 -4.37
CA SER A 850 -28.20 8.66 -5.64
C SER A 850 -29.64 8.14 -5.58
N MET A 851 -30.03 7.45 -4.50
CA MET A 851 -31.35 6.81 -4.40
C MET A 851 -32.52 7.79 -4.62
N SER A 852 -32.37 9.05 -4.24
CA SER A 852 -33.39 10.10 -4.37
C SER A 852 -33.38 10.86 -5.70
N SER A 853 -32.59 10.42 -6.68
CA SER A 853 -32.34 11.17 -7.92
C SER A 853 -32.74 10.39 -9.18
N LYS A 854 -33.14 11.11 -10.24
CA LYS A 854 -33.45 10.50 -11.55
C LYS A 854 -32.20 10.24 -12.39
N ASN A 855 -31.32 11.24 -12.51
CA ASN A 855 -30.11 11.18 -13.32
C ASN A 855 -28.85 11.39 -12.48
N ILE A 856 -27.76 10.71 -12.84
CA ILE A 856 -26.46 10.77 -12.15
C ILE A 856 -25.41 11.37 -13.08
N VAL A 857 -24.77 12.47 -12.68
CA VAL A 857 -23.65 13.07 -13.41
C VAL A 857 -22.38 12.97 -12.56
N MET A 858 -21.40 12.22 -13.04
CA MET A 858 -20.11 12.04 -12.38
C MET A 858 -19.05 12.87 -13.07
N ILE A 859 -18.36 13.72 -12.32
CA ILE A 859 -17.31 14.60 -12.82
C ILE A 859 -16.06 14.36 -11.98
N GLY A 860 -14.95 14.02 -12.62
CA GLY A 860 -13.75 13.70 -11.87
C GLY A 860 -12.65 13.14 -12.74
N ASP A 861 -11.62 12.62 -12.07
CA ASP A 861 -10.46 12.02 -12.70
C ASP A 861 -9.83 11.04 -11.74
N HIS A 862 -9.79 9.76 -12.11
CA HIS A 862 -9.21 8.70 -11.28
C HIS A 862 -7.68 8.67 -11.31
N MET A 863 -7.06 9.34 -12.29
CA MET A 863 -5.61 9.49 -12.38
C MET A 863 -5.07 10.58 -11.44
N GLN A 864 -5.96 11.27 -10.70
CA GLN A 864 -5.63 12.16 -9.59
C GLN A 864 -5.75 11.43 -8.25
N LEU A 865 -5.55 12.14 -7.13
CA LEU A 865 -5.56 11.55 -5.80
C LEU A 865 -6.85 10.73 -5.57
N PRO A 866 -6.77 9.44 -5.15
CA PRO A 866 -7.93 8.64 -4.80
C PRO A 866 -8.51 9.03 -3.45
N GLN A 867 -9.62 8.39 -3.09
CA GLN A 867 -10.02 8.30 -1.68
C GLN A 867 -8.89 7.61 -0.89
N PRO A 868 -8.52 8.10 0.30
CA PRO A 868 -7.69 7.31 1.22
C PRO A 868 -8.47 6.06 1.64
N THR A 869 -8.11 4.90 1.11
CA THR A 869 -8.64 3.59 1.51
C THR A 869 -7.58 2.90 2.36
N ALA A 870 -7.92 2.48 3.57
CA ALA A 870 -7.02 1.71 4.42
C ALA A 870 -7.24 0.19 4.31
N GLY A 871 -8.38 -0.25 3.75
CA GLY A 871 -8.79 -1.64 3.71
C GLY A 871 -8.15 -2.44 2.58
N ASN A 872 -7.57 -3.61 2.90
CA ASN A 872 -7.23 -4.65 1.92
C ASN A 872 -8.52 -5.40 1.53
N LEU A 873 -9.36 -4.75 0.74
CA LEU A 873 -10.49 -5.40 0.09
C LEU A 873 -10.08 -5.73 -1.35
N ASP A 874 -10.46 -6.91 -1.81
CA ASP A 874 -10.33 -7.30 -3.21
C ASP A 874 -11.69 -7.13 -3.90
N GLY A 875 -11.66 -6.98 -5.22
CA GLY A 875 -12.87 -6.86 -6.04
C GLY A 875 -13.14 -5.44 -6.55
N GLU A 876 -14.11 -5.33 -7.44
CA GLU A 876 -14.40 -4.09 -8.17
C GLU A 876 -15.11 -3.05 -7.29
N SER A 877 -15.66 -3.44 -6.13
CA SER A 877 -16.24 -2.54 -5.13
C SER A 877 -15.24 -1.53 -4.55
N THR A 878 -13.94 -1.83 -4.64
CA THR A 878 -12.85 -0.96 -4.18
C THR A 878 -12.54 0.20 -5.12
N TYR A 879 -13.00 0.10 -6.36
CA TYR A 879 -12.79 1.14 -7.36
C TYR A 879 -13.66 2.37 -7.08
N SER A 880 -13.18 3.53 -7.50
CA SER A 880 -14.07 4.67 -7.67
C SER A 880 -15.10 4.39 -8.77
N PRO A 881 -16.27 5.07 -8.78
CA PRO A 881 -17.25 4.92 -9.85
C PRO A 881 -16.68 5.13 -11.25
N ILE A 882 -15.66 6.00 -11.39
CA ILE A 882 -14.99 6.22 -12.67
C ILE A 882 -14.10 5.02 -13.02
N GLU A 883 -13.25 4.55 -12.10
CA GLU A 883 -12.40 3.34 -12.29
C GLU A 883 -13.25 2.11 -12.62
N TYR A 884 -14.39 1.92 -11.96
CA TYR A 884 -15.33 0.82 -12.21
C TYR A 884 -15.80 0.71 -13.67
N LEU A 885 -15.95 1.86 -14.34
CA LEU A 885 -16.37 1.96 -15.74
C LEU A 885 -15.19 1.89 -16.72
N LEU A 886 -14.00 2.29 -16.29
CA LEU A 886 -12.78 2.30 -17.10
C LEU A 886 -12.02 0.97 -17.08
N LYS A 887 -12.19 0.19 -16.01
CA LYS A 887 -11.35 -0.95 -15.67
C LYS A 887 -9.88 -0.52 -15.67
N GLU A 888 -9.05 -1.10 -16.54
CA GLU A 888 -7.60 -0.89 -16.59
C GLU A 888 -7.17 0.29 -17.48
N LYS A 889 -8.12 1.03 -18.07
CA LYS A 889 -7.81 2.17 -18.94
C LYS A 889 -7.61 3.46 -18.15
N ASN A 890 -6.73 4.31 -18.66
CA ASN A 890 -6.50 5.63 -18.07
C ASN A 890 -7.48 6.68 -18.60
N THR A 891 -8.17 6.40 -19.71
CA THR A 891 -9.11 7.35 -20.31
C THR A 891 -10.45 6.74 -20.72
N ILE A 892 -11.53 7.51 -20.55
CA ILE A 892 -12.90 7.08 -20.86
C ILE A 892 -13.14 7.00 -22.35
N SER A 893 -13.64 5.85 -22.81
CA SER A 893 -14.02 5.67 -24.20
C SER A 893 -15.21 6.57 -24.55
N ASP A 894 -15.29 6.98 -25.81
CA ASP A 894 -16.37 7.85 -26.30
C ASP A 894 -17.76 7.17 -26.23
N HIS A 895 -17.81 5.88 -25.92
CA HIS A 895 -19.04 5.11 -25.73
C HIS A 895 -19.53 5.05 -24.28
N ASN A 896 -18.64 5.27 -23.30
CA ASN A 896 -18.93 5.10 -21.86
C ASN A 896 -19.04 6.44 -21.12
N GLY A 897 -18.62 7.54 -21.76
CA GLY A 897 -18.72 8.89 -21.21
C GLY A 897 -17.95 9.88 -22.09
N ILE A 898 -17.64 11.04 -21.52
CA ILE A 898 -17.00 12.14 -22.23
C ILE A 898 -15.64 12.44 -21.60
N PHE A 899 -14.60 12.43 -22.44
CA PHE A 899 -13.26 12.85 -22.05
C PHE A 899 -13.06 14.33 -22.41
N LEU A 900 -12.76 15.17 -21.42
CA LEU A 900 -12.38 16.57 -21.66
C LEU A 900 -10.92 16.62 -22.09
N ASP A 901 -10.68 16.61 -23.40
CA ASP A 901 -9.34 16.47 -23.99
C ASP A 901 -8.48 17.73 -23.95
N ARG A 902 -9.04 18.92 -23.68
CA ARG A 902 -8.31 20.18 -23.76
C ARG A 902 -8.04 20.81 -22.40
N THR A 903 -6.77 21.03 -22.07
CA THR A 903 -6.34 21.77 -20.87
C THR A 903 -6.06 23.24 -21.19
N PHE A 904 -6.56 24.13 -20.35
CA PHE A 904 -6.39 25.59 -20.46
C PHE A 904 -5.34 26.14 -19.48
N ARG A 905 -4.60 25.25 -18.82
CA ARG A 905 -3.60 25.56 -17.79
C ARG A 905 -2.17 25.36 -18.29
N MET A 906 -1.86 24.14 -18.73
CA MET A 906 -0.48 23.69 -18.93
C MET A 906 0.05 24.07 -20.30
N HIS A 907 1.28 24.57 -20.35
CA HIS A 907 2.07 24.67 -21.57
C HIS A 907 2.36 23.27 -22.15
N GLN A 908 2.49 23.16 -23.48
CA GLN A 908 2.71 21.90 -24.22
C GLN A 908 3.79 21.01 -23.59
N ASN A 909 4.99 21.55 -23.32
CA ASN A 909 6.11 20.79 -22.75
C ASN A 909 5.84 20.12 -21.38
N ILE A 910 4.88 20.62 -20.59
CA ILE A 910 4.42 19.96 -19.36
C ILE A 910 3.29 18.98 -19.71
N CYS A 911 2.36 19.44 -20.54
CA CYS A 911 1.22 18.65 -20.99
C CYS A 911 1.64 17.36 -21.71
N ASP A 912 2.75 17.34 -22.44
CA ASP A 912 3.26 16.16 -23.15
C ASP A 912 3.58 15.00 -22.20
N PHE A 913 4.27 15.29 -21.09
CA PHE A 913 4.54 14.28 -20.07
C PHE A 913 3.25 13.78 -19.43
N ILE A 914 2.38 14.71 -19.04
CA ILE A 914 1.12 14.39 -18.37
C ILE A 914 0.20 13.58 -19.28
N SER A 915 0.07 13.98 -20.54
CA SER A 915 -0.76 13.34 -21.55
C SER A 915 -0.25 11.94 -21.89
N LYS A 916 1.06 11.79 -22.14
CA LYS A 916 1.65 10.48 -22.48
C LYS A 916 1.58 9.51 -21.30
N SER A 917 1.87 9.99 -20.09
CA SER A 917 2.03 9.14 -18.92
C SER A 917 0.68 8.79 -18.29
N PHE A 918 -0.26 9.73 -18.19
CA PHE A 918 -1.51 9.55 -17.45
C PHE A 918 -2.77 9.52 -18.33
N TYR A 919 -2.73 9.94 -19.60
CA TYR A 919 -3.94 10.11 -20.41
C TYR A 919 -3.82 9.58 -21.84
N GLU A 920 -2.98 8.58 -22.10
CA GLU A 920 -2.90 7.86 -23.38
C GLU A 920 -2.68 8.79 -24.61
N ASN A 921 -1.99 9.92 -24.43
CA ASN A 921 -1.80 10.98 -25.43
C ASN A 921 -3.10 11.69 -25.90
N ARG A 922 -4.21 11.57 -25.15
CA ARG A 922 -5.49 12.22 -25.49
C ARG A 922 -5.63 13.63 -24.95
N LEU A 923 -4.84 14.01 -23.94
CA LEU A 923 -4.85 15.37 -23.39
C LEU A 923 -3.99 16.30 -24.26
N ILE A 924 -4.58 17.42 -24.69
CA ILE A 924 -3.93 18.45 -25.50
C ILE A 924 -3.96 19.80 -24.79
N SER A 925 -2.87 20.57 -24.91
CA SER A 925 -2.85 21.94 -24.42
C SER A 925 -3.58 22.88 -25.38
N ASP A 926 -4.37 23.81 -24.84
CA ASP A 926 -4.95 24.86 -25.66
C ASP A 926 -3.87 25.77 -26.28
N GLN A 927 -4.11 26.26 -27.50
CA GLN A 927 -3.12 27.07 -28.24
C GLN A 927 -2.72 28.33 -27.47
N THR A 928 -3.61 28.88 -26.64
CA THR A 928 -3.31 30.07 -25.82
C THR A 928 -2.26 29.80 -24.74
N THR A 929 -2.14 28.57 -24.25
CA THR A 929 -1.17 28.24 -23.19
C THR A 929 0.28 28.27 -23.67
N HIS A 930 0.49 28.22 -24.99
CA HIS A 930 1.82 28.33 -25.63
C HIS A 930 2.42 29.74 -25.49
N ASN A 931 1.58 30.75 -25.23
CA ASN A 931 2.03 32.11 -24.97
C ASN A 931 2.70 32.26 -23.59
N GLN A 932 2.47 31.31 -22.69
CA GLN A 932 2.88 31.46 -21.31
C GLN A 932 4.40 31.32 -21.16
N GLN A 933 5.04 32.22 -20.41
CA GLN A 933 6.49 32.26 -20.31
C GLN A 933 6.96 32.93 -19.03
N VAL A 934 8.03 32.40 -18.42
CA VAL A 934 8.71 33.04 -17.29
C VAL A 934 9.97 33.72 -17.79
N ILE A 935 10.12 35.01 -17.48
CA ILE A 935 11.25 35.85 -17.88
C ILE A 935 11.98 36.27 -16.61
N LEU A 936 13.29 36.01 -16.55
CA LEU A 936 14.13 36.41 -15.43
C LEU A 936 14.39 37.92 -15.44
N GLN A 937 14.85 38.45 -14.30
CA GLN A 937 15.20 39.88 -14.16
C GLN A 937 16.24 40.36 -15.20
N ASP A 938 17.13 39.48 -15.66
CA ASP A 938 18.13 39.79 -16.69
C ASP A 938 17.56 39.76 -18.14
N GLY A 939 16.24 39.62 -18.28
CA GLY A 939 15.52 39.58 -19.56
C GLY A 939 15.57 38.23 -20.26
N LYS A 940 16.24 37.20 -19.69
CA LYS A 940 16.30 35.87 -20.29
C LYS A 940 15.03 35.08 -20.02
N SER A 941 14.47 34.49 -21.06
CA SER A 941 13.40 33.49 -20.92
C SER A 941 13.94 32.22 -20.28
N VAL A 942 13.18 31.67 -19.34
CA VAL A 942 13.30 30.27 -18.92
C VAL A 942 12.57 29.39 -19.94
N GLU A 943 13.14 28.24 -20.33
CA GLU A 943 12.47 27.30 -21.22
C GLU A 943 11.30 26.64 -20.46
N ASN A 944 10.12 26.60 -21.06
CA ASN A 944 8.95 25.94 -20.43
C ASN A 944 9.15 24.42 -20.37
N GLY A 945 8.67 23.78 -19.29
CA GLY A 945 8.73 22.33 -19.14
C GLY A 945 9.08 21.87 -17.72
N ILE A 946 9.60 20.64 -17.66
CA ILE A 946 9.95 19.95 -16.42
C ILE A 946 11.46 19.95 -16.24
N TYR A 947 11.95 20.41 -15.11
CA TYR A 947 13.36 20.36 -14.72
C TYR A 947 13.54 19.35 -13.60
N LEU A 948 14.45 18.39 -13.80
CA LEU A 948 14.84 17.42 -12.78
C LEU A 948 16.21 17.81 -12.22
N ILE A 949 16.24 18.25 -10.97
CA ILE A 949 17.44 18.72 -10.28
C ILE A 949 17.88 17.64 -9.29
N ASP A 950 19.08 17.14 -9.53
CA ASP A 950 19.77 16.17 -8.69
C ASP A 950 20.69 16.93 -7.73
N LEU A 951 20.42 16.83 -6.43
CA LEU A 951 21.25 17.40 -5.38
C LEU A 951 21.93 16.25 -4.62
N ASP A 952 23.25 16.31 -4.54
CA ASP A 952 24.04 15.32 -3.79
C ASP A 952 23.95 15.63 -2.29
N HIS A 953 22.99 14.98 -1.63
CA HIS A 953 22.80 15.03 -0.18
C HIS A 953 22.56 13.61 0.36
N ASN A 954 23.02 13.35 1.59
CA ASN A 954 22.96 12.03 2.21
C ASN A 954 22.20 12.05 3.55
N ASP A 955 21.57 10.93 3.89
CA ASP A 955 20.91 10.67 5.18
C ASP A 955 19.67 11.51 5.54
N TYR A 956 19.07 12.21 4.58
CA TYR A 956 17.81 12.91 4.81
C TYR A 956 16.61 12.00 4.51
N SER A 957 15.56 12.11 5.32
CA SER A 957 14.32 11.34 5.18
C SER A 957 13.12 12.26 4.88
N VAL A 958 12.59 12.98 5.88
CA VAL A 958 11.40 13.86 5.72
C VAL A 958 11.67 15.35 5.79
N GLN A 959 12.89 15.74 6.13
CA GLN A 959 13.29 17.14 6.24
C GLN A 959 14.73 17.27 5.72
N ASN A 960 14.99 18.26 4.87
CA ASN A 960 16.26 18.47 4.19
C ASN A 960 16.54 19.96 4.03
N MET A 961 17.53 20.44 4.79
CA MET A 961 17.97 21.83 4.81
C MET A 961 18.69 22.24 3.51
N GLU A 962 19.36 21.31 2.85
CA GLU A 962 20.09 21.59 1.61
C GLU A 962 19.11 21.85 0.47
N GLU A 963 18.06 21.03 0.35
CA GLU A 963 16.95 21.29 -0.56
C GLU A 963 16.28 22.63 -0.24
N ALA A 964 15.99 22.92 1.03
CA ALA A 964 15.33 24.19 1.42
C ALA A 964 16.18 25.43 1.06
N LYS A 965 17.50 25.38 1.26
CA LYS A 965 18.42 26.45 0.85
C LYS A 965 18.47 26.61 -0.67
N TYR A 966 18.48 25.50 -1.40
CA TYR A 966 18.49 25.52 -2.85
C TYR A 966 17.17 26.06 -3.43
N ILE A 967 16.03 25.66 -2.85
CA ILE A 967 14.71 26.21 -3.16
C ILE A 967 14.71 27.72 -2.95
N LYS A 968 15.20 28.20 -1.81
CA LYS A 968 15.28 29.64 -1.54
C LYS A 968 16.06 30.38 -2.63
N LYS A 969 17.22 29.87 -3.04
CA LYS A 969 18.01 30.46 -4.11
C LYS A 969 17.25 30.54 -5.45
N ILE A 970 16.48 29.51 -5.79
CA ILE A 970 15.67 29.51 -7.01
C ILE A 970 14.49 30.48 -6.86
N TYR A 971 13.80 30.43 -5.72
CA TYR A 971 12.64 31.27 -5.40
C TYR A 971 13.01 32.75 -5.49
N ASP A 972 14.09 33.17 -4.83
CA ASP A 972 14.59 34.56 -4.84
C ASP A 972 14.94 35.03 -6.25
N LYS A 973 15.39 34.12 -7.14
CA LYS A 973 15.70 34.46 -8.54
C LYS A 973 14.44 34.59 -9.41
N LEU A 974 13.44 33.74 -9.17
CA LEU A 974 12.21 33.70 -9.97
C LEU A 974 11.24 34.81 -9.59
N ILE A 975 11.14 35.16 -8.31
CA ILE A 975 10.22 36.21 -7.83
C ILE A 975 10.62 37.63 -8.29
N LEU A 976 11.86 37.82 -8.76
CA LEU A 976 12.32 39.08 -9.36
C LEU A 976 12.04 39.15 -10.88
N GLY A 977 11.42 38.12 -11.44
CA GLY A 977 11.12 38.00 -12.87
C GLY A 977 9.74 38.55 -13.25
N ASN A 978 9.39 38.35 -14.51
CA ASN A 978 8.07 38.59 -15.07
C ASN A 978 7.44 37.29 -15.58
N TRP A 979 6.12 37.20 -15.52
CA TRP A 979 5.32 36.15 -16.14
C TRP A 979 4.45 36.73 -17.25
N ILE A 980 4.51 36.09 -18.42
CA ILE A 980 3.57 36.29 -19.52
C ILE A 980 2.49 35.22 -19.39
N ASP A 981 1.23 35.64 -19.27
CA ASP A 981 0.10 34.73 -19.19
C ASP A 981 -0.39 34.25 -20.58
N ARG A 982 -1.41 33.39 -20.60
CA ARG A 982 -1.98 32.84 -21.85
C ARG A 982 -2.62 33.90 -22.76
N GLU A 983 -3.04 35.02 -22.18
CA GLU A 983 -3.63 36.19 -22.86
C GLU A 983 -2.55 37.22 -23.27
N LYS A 984 -1.27 36.90 -23.08
CA LYS A 984 -0.11 37.76 -23.34
C LYS A 984 -0.02 38.98 -22.43
N LYS A 985 -0.68 38.96 -21.28
CA LYS A 985 -0.50 39.99 -20.24
C LYS A 985 0.79 39.72 -19.49
N VAL A 986 1.56 40.79 -19.28
CA VAL A 986 2.83 40.75 -18.53
C VAL A 986 2.57 41.23 -17.12
N SER A 987 3.05 40.47 -16.14
CA SER A 987 2.99 40.80 -14.71
C SER A 987 4.29 40.42 -14.02
N GLU A 988 4.65 41.13 -12.95
CA GLU A 988 5.76 40.73 -12.08
C GLU A 988 5.40 39.44 -11.36
N VAL A 989 6.36 38.54 -11.19
CA VAL A 989 6.15 37.28 -10.46
C VAL A 989 5.97 37.59 -8.98
N SER A 990 4.82 37.23 -8.41
CA SER A 990 4.53 37.42 -6.99
C SER A 990 4.70 36.12 -6.20
N ALA A 991 4.54 36.19 -4.87
CA ALA A 991 4.55 35.00 -4.02
C ALA A 991 3.40 34.03 -4.33
N GLU A 992 2.30 34.51 -4.91
CA GLU A 992 1.15 33.71 -5.32
C GLU A 992 1.42 32.92 -6.61
N ASP A 993 2.42 33.36 -7.39
CA ASP A 993 2.78 32.76 -8.68
C ASP A 993 3.79 31.61 -8.57
N ILE A 994 4.31 31.34 -7.36
CA ILE A 994 5.26 30.27 -7.08
C ILE A 994 4.69 29.35 -6.00
N LEU A 995 4.32 28.14 -6.40
CA LEU A 995 3.86 27.10 -5.49
C LEU A 995 5.02 26.18 -5.11
N VAL A 996 5.30 26.04 -3.82
CA VAL A 996 6.31 25.08 -3.33
C VAL A 996 5.63 23.92 -2.63
N VAL A 997 5.86 22.71 -3.15
CA VAL A 997 5.22 21.50 -2.66
C VAL A 997 6.23 20.47 -2.18
N SER A 998 5.89 19.77 -1.12
CA SER A 998 6.67 18.63 -0.61
C SER A 998 5.73 17.59 0.01
N PRO A 999 6.03 16.28 -0.09
CA PRO A 999 5.17 15.25 0.50
C PRO A 999 5.15 15.27 2.03
N PHE A 1000 6.11 15.93 2.69
CA PHE A 1000 6.26 15.91 4.14
C PHE A 1000 6.02 17.29 4.79
N ASN A 1001 5.14 17.32 5.79
CA ASN A 1001 4.89 18.54 6.59
C ASN A 1001 6.16 19.10 7.25
N ALA A 1002 7.08 18.23 7.69
CA ALA A 1002 8.35 18.64 8.28
C ALA A 1002 9.21 19.47 7.31
N GLN A 1003 9.25 19.06 6.03
CA GLN A 1003 9.91 19.84 4.98
C GLN A 1003 9.12 21.09 4.61
N VAL A 1004 7.79 21.00 4.48
CA VAL A 1004 6.93 22.17 4.24
C VAL A 1004 7.22 23.27 5.25
N ASN A 1005 7.29 22.93 6.53
CA ASN A 1005 7.55 23.89 7.60
C ASN A 1005 8.97 24.46 7.52
N LEU A 1006 9.97 23.65 7.19
CA LEU A 1006 11.34 24.12 7.01
C LEU A 1006 11.45 25.11 5.85
N ILE A 1007 10.79 24.81 4.73
CA ILE A 1007 10.75 25.69 3.56
C ILE A 1007 10.00 26.97 3.91
N LYS A 1008 8.86 26.92 4.61
CA LYS A 1008 8.15 28.12 5.09
C LYS A 1008 9.05 29.02 5.95
N GLN A 1009 9.78 28.44 6.89
CA GLN A 1009 10.73 29.18 7.72
C GLN A 1009 11.84 29.83 6.87
N SER A 1010 12.24 29.18 5.78
CA SER A 1010 13.29 29.68 4.89
C SER A 1010 12.80 30.80 3.96
N LEU A 1011 11.57 30.71 3.44
CA LEU A 1011 11.00 31.64 2.45
C LEU A 1011 10.19 32.79 3.07
N GLY A 1012 9.68 32.63 4.30
CA GLY A 1012 8.80 33.59 4.96
C GLY A 1012 7.31 33.22 4.86
N GLU A 1013 6.46 33.87 5.66
CA GLU A 1013 5.05 33.49 5.82
C GLU A 1013 4.18 33.72 4.57
N ASN A 1014 4.57 34.66 3.70
CA ASN A 1014 3.82 34.98 2.47
C ASN A 1014 4.00 33.92 1.37
N ALA A 1015 4.97 33.01 1.50
CA ALA A 1015 5.24 32.01 0.48
C ALA A 1015 4.19 30.88 0.48
N LEU A 1016 3.67 30.53 -0.69
CA LEU A 1016 2.73 29.43 -0.85
C LEU A 1016 3.46 28.07 -0.77
N VAL A 1017 3.59 27.56 0.45
CA VAL A 1017 4.25 26.27 0.73
C VAL A 1017 3.29 25.30 1.42
N GLY A 1018 3.29 24.04 1.01
CA GLY A 1018 2.31 23.06 1.50
C GLY A 1018 2.49 21.66 0.94
N THR A 1019 1.69 20.73 1.43
CA THR A 1019 1.61 19.39 0.85
C THR A 1019 0.73 19.38 -0.40
N ILE A 1020 0.87 18.36 -1.22
CA ILE A 1020 0.11 18.18 -2.46
C ILE A 1020 -1.40 18.17 -2.17
N ASP A 1021 -1.82 17.54 -1.07
CA ASP A 1021 -3.23 17.43 -0.65
C ASP A 1021 -3.84 18.81 -0.32
N ASN A 1022 -3.05 19.75 0.24
CA ASN A 1022 -3.55 21.08 0.61
C ASN A 1022 -3.80 21.98 -0.61
N PHE A 1023 -3.07 21.73 -1.70
CA PHE A 1023 -3.12 22.52 -2.93
C PHE A 1023 -3.98 21.89 -4.03
N GLN A 1024 -4.83 20.93 -3.68
CA GLN A 1024 -5.86 20.45 -4.59
C GLN A 1024 -6.74 21.63 -5.03
N GLY A 1025 -6.86 21.78 -6.36
CA GLY A 1025 -7.60 22.86 -7.00
C GLY A 1025 -6.79 24.13 -7.35
N GLN A 1026 -5.65 24.38 -6.69
CA GLN A 1026 -4.81 25.56 -6.97
C GLN A 1026 -3.93 25.36 -8.22
N GLU A 1027 -3.39 26.43 -8.77
CA GLU A 1027 -2.49 26.44 -9.93
C GLU A 1027 -1.57 27.67 -9.87
N ALA A 1028 -0.35 27.54 -10.39
CA ALA A 1028 0.64 28.62 -10.37
C ALA A 1028 1.49 28.58 -11.66
N PRO A 1029 1.98 29.74 -12.15
CA PRO A 1029 2.98 29.80 -13.22
C PRO A 1029 4.16 28.85 -13.00
N ILE A 1030 4.66 28.80 -11.77
CA ILE A 1030 5.84 28.06 -11.36
C ILE A 1030 5.48 27.12 -10.21
N VAL A 1031 5.90 25.85 -10.31
CA VAL A 1031 5.82 24.88 -9.21
C VAL A 1031 7.20 24.33 -8.91
N ILE A 1032 7.58 24.32 -7.64
CA ILE A 1032 8.81 23.71 -7.13
C ILE A 1032 8.43 22.54 -6.23
N ILE A 1033 8.95 21.36 -6.51
CA ILE A 1033 8.64 20.11 -5.84
C ILE A 1033 9.91 19.60 -5.15
N SER A 1034 9.86 19.35 -3.84
CA SER A 1034 10.98 18.80 -3.07
C SER A 1034 10.64 17.42 -2.52
N TYR A 1035 11.40 16.41 -2.93
CA TYR A 1035 11.20 15.01 -2.53
C TYR A 1035 11.99 14.59 -1.29
N VAL A 1036 12.94 15.42 -0.84
CA VAL A 1036 13.54 15.40 0.51
C VAL A 1036 14.50 14.26 0.79
N SER A 1037 14.04 13.01 0.57
CA SER A 1037 14.76 11.80 0.92
C SER A 1037 16.02 11.64 0.06
N SER A 1038 17.12 11.21 0.67
CA SER A 1038 18.39 11.02 -0.03
C SER A 1038 18.41 9.75 -0.89
N ASN A 1039 17.96 8.62 -0.36
CA ASN A 1039 18.05 7.33 -1.02
C ASN A 1039 16.92 6.39 -0.58
N PRO A 1040 16.74 5.23 -1.24
CA PRO A 1040 15.67 4.27 -0.94
C PRO A 1040 15.60 3.83 0.53
N ASN A 1041 16.72 3.76 1.25
CA ASN A 1041 16.74 3.35 2.67
C ASN A 1041 16.23 4.46 3.60
N ASN A 1042 16.14 5.70 3.11
CA ASN A 1042 15.63 6.84 3.88
C ASN A 1042 14.17 7.16 3.58
N ILE A 1043 13.53 6.47 2.63
CA ILE A 1043 12.13 6.70 2.28
C ILE A 1043 11.23 6.33 3.47
N PRO A 1044 10.48 7.29 4.03
CA PRO A 1044 9.55 7.04 5.11
C PRO A 1044 8.17 6.67 4.58
N ARG A 1045 7.39 5.88 5.33
CA ARG A 1045 6.00 5.48 5.01
C ARG A 1045 5.80 4.55 3.80
N GLY A 1046 6.84 3.82 3.39
CA GLY A 1046 6.77 2.85 2.29
C GLY A 1046 6.70 3.49 0.90
N SER A 1047 6.91 2.68 -0.14
CA SER A 1047 6.91 3.10 -1.55
C SER A 1047 5.56 3.64 -2.02
N ASP A 1048 4.46 3.07 -1.53
CA ASP A 1048 3.10 3.41 -1.90
C ASP A 1048 2.78 4.89 -1.73
N PHE A 1049 3.26 5.50 -0.64
CA PHE A 1049 3.08 6.92 -0.37
C PHE A 1049 4.10 7.79 -1.12
N PHE A 1050 5.37 7.38 -1.12
CA PHE A 1050 6.47 8.20 -1.66
C PHE A 1050 6.46 8.28 -3.19
N PHE A 1051 6.26 7.13 -3.86
CA PHE A 1051 6.21 7.01 -5.32
C PHE A 1051 4.78 7.04 -5.88
N ASP A 1052 3.85 7.66 -5.16
CA ASP A 1052 2.47 7.83 -5.64
C ASP A 1052 2.45 8.64 -6.95
N TYR A 1053 2.18 7.95 -8.06
CA TYR A 1053 2.13 8.55 -9.39
C TYR A 1053 0.97 9.55 -9.53
N ARG A 1054 -0.10 9.40 -8.74
CA ARG A 1054 -1.24 10.34 -8.72
C ARG A 1054 -0.82 11.63 -8.03
N ARG A 1055 -0.01 11.57 -6.97
CA ARG A 1055 0.66 12.75 -6.37
C ARG A 1055 1.63 13.42 -7.35
N LEU A 1056 2.39 12.63 -8.12
CA LEU A 1056 3.26 13.16 -9.16
C LEU A 1056 2.44 13.88 -10.26
N ASN A 1057 1.36 13.27 -10.75
CA ASN A 1057 0.44 13.90 -11.71
C ASN A 1057 -0.13 15.20 -11.16
N VAL A 1058 -0.68 15.16 -9.95
CA VAL A 1058 -1.30 16.33 -9.32
C VAL A 1058 -0.29 17.45 -9.12
N SER A 1059 0.92 17.17 -8.61
CA SER A 1059 1.93 18.20 -8.35
C SER A 1059 2.44 18.87 -9.61
N LEU A 1060 2.78 18.08 -10.65
CA LEU A 1060 3.25 18.62 -11.93
C LEU A 1060 2.18 19.41 -12.67
N SER A 1061 0.93 18.92 -12.63
CA SER A 1061 -0.20 19.59 -13.31
C SER A 1061 -0.72 20.84 -12.60
N ARG A 1062 -0.11 21.26 -11.49
CA ARG A 1062 -0.32 22.60 -10.90
C ARG A 1062 0.45 23.69 -11.66
N ALA A 1063 1.51 23.34 -12.37
CA ALA A 1063 2.34 24.30 -13.09
C ALA A 1063 1.68 24.72 -14.40
N LYS A 1064 1.65 26.03 -14.66
CA LYS A 1064 1.25 26.56 -15.98
C LYS A 1064 2.41 26.50 -16.97
N CYS A 1065 3.62 26.89 -16.54
CA CYS A 1065 4.78 27.05 -17.44
C CYS A 1065 5.99 26.19 -17.02
N LEU A 1066 6.29 26.19 -15.73
CA LEU A 1066 7.56 25.69 -15.19
C LEU A 1066 7.33 24.76 -14.00
N ALA A 1067 7.80 23.52 -14.10
CA ALA A 1067 7.81 22.56 -13.02
C ALA A 1067 9.26 22.16 -12.68
N ILE A 1068 9.70 22.44 -11.46
CA ILE A 1068 11.05 22.14 -10.98
C ILE A 1068 10.96 21.05 -9.92
N ILE A 1069 11.52 19.89 -10.20
CA ILE A 1069 11.57 18.75 -9.28
C ILE A 1069 12.97 18.64 -8.72
N ILE A 1070 13.11 18.70 -7.40
CA ILE A 1070 14.33 18.40 -6.68
C ILE A 1070 14.19 16.98 -6.13
N LEU A 1071 14.98 16.06 -6.68
CA LEU A 1071 14.94 14.63 -6.42
C LEU A 1071 16.35 14.08 -6.55
N ASN A 1072 16.90 13.52 -5.47
CA ASN A 1072 18.14 12.76 -5.54
C ASN A 1072 17.95 11.53 -6.44
N LYS A 1073 18.79 11.37 -7.48
CA LYS A 1073 18.65 10.28 -8.45
C LYS A 1073 18.84 8.90 -7.84
N GLU A 1074 19.52 8.77 -6.70
CA GLU A 1074 19.62 7.50 -5.98
C GLU A 1074 18.25 6.97 -5.54
N LEU A 1075 17.23 7.81 -5.38
CA LEU A 1075 15.87 7.34 -5.06
C LEU A 1075 15.31 6.40 -6.14
N LEU A 1076 15.72 6.56 -7.39
CA LEU A 1076 15.32 5.68 -8.49
C LEU A 1076 16.00 4.30 -8.43
N ASP A 1077 16.86 4.07 -7.43
CA ASP A 1077 17.49 2.79 -7.15
C ASP A 1077 16.60 1.86 -6.31
N TYR A 1078 15.38 2.29 -5.97
CA TYR A 1078 14.45 1.54 -5.16
C TYR A 1078 14.22 0.11 -5.68
N HIS A 1079 14.38 -0.87 -4.79
CA HIS A 1079 14.08 -2.26 -5.09
C HIS A 1079 12.59 -2.51 -4.87
N CYS A 1080 11.84 -2.66 -5.96
CA CYS A 1080 10.40 -2.90 -5.92
C CYS A 1080 10.09 -4.35 -5.49
N ASN A 1081 9.41 -4.50 -4.34
CA ASN A 1081 9.00 -5.82 -3.82
C ASN A 1081 7.62 -6.26 -4.36
N THR A 1082 6.83 -5.32 -4.91
CA THR A 1082 5.51 -5.56 -5.49
C THR A 1082 5.45 -5.07 -6.93
N ILE A 1083 4.44 -5.53 -7.69
CA ILE A 1083 4.25 -5.12 -9.09
C ILE A 1083 3.80 -3.66 -9.13
N GLU A 1084 2.95 -3.27 -8.19
CA GLU A 1084 2.43 -1.93 -8.00
C GLU A 1084 3.57 -0.94 -7.71
N ASP A 1085 4.58 -1.33 -6.92
CA ASP A 1085 5.79 -0.53 -6.73
C ASP A 1085 6.53 -0.30 -8.04
N MET A 1086 6.65 -1.32 -8.89
CA MET A 1086 7.32 -1.16 -10.19
C MET A 1086 6.56 -0.17 -11.08
N GLU A 1087 5.22 -0.26 -11.13
CA GLU A 1087 4.40 0.70 -11.88
C GLU A 1087 4.61 2.12 -11.36
N ARG A 1088 4.54 2.31 -10.04
CA ARG A 1088 4.76 3.60 -9.36
C ARG A 1088 6.11 4.21 -9.69
N VAL A 1089 7.21 3.47 -9.48
CA VAL A 1089 8.57 3.95 -9.74
C VAL A 1089 8.81 4.19 -11.24
N ASN A 1090 8.13 3.45 -12.13
CA ASN A 1090 8.22 3.65 -13.57
C ASN A 1090 7.79 5.06 -14.01
N TYR A 1091 6.76 5.65 -13.39
CA TYR A 1091 6.36 7.05 -13.66
C TYR A 1091 7.47 8.06 -13.35
N PHE A 1092 8.25 7.80 -12.29
CA PHE A 1092 9.38 8.65 -11.93
C PHE A 1092 10.56 8.46 -12.89
N CYS A 1093 10.84 7.22 -13.29
CA CYS A 1093 11.86 6.94 -14.30
C CYS A 1093 11.53 7.59 -15.65
N LYS A 1094 10.25 7.67 -16.03
CA LYS A 1094 9.77 8.34 -17.27
C LYS A 1094 10.16 9.81 -17.34
N LEU A 1095 10.26 10.53 -16.21
CA LEU A 1095 10.62 11.95 -16.15
C LEU A 1095 11.95 12.24 -16.86
N LYS A 1096 12.92 11.32 -16.81
CA LYS A 1096 14.23 11.45 -17.46
C LYS A 1096 14.12 11.70 -18.97
N SER A 1097 13.06 11.19 -19.61
CA SER A 1097 12.85 11.39 -21.05
C SER A 1097 12.23 12.76 -21.41
N PHE A 1098 11.75 13.50 -20.41
CA PHE A 1098 11.11 14.81 -20.55
C PHE A 1098 11.87 15.95 -19.87
N GLU A 1099 13.01 15.66 -19.23
CA GLU A 1099 13.78 16.66 -18.49
C GLU A 1099 14.36 17.73 -19.42
N LYS A 1100 14.20 18.99 -19.03
CA LYS A 1100 14.92 20.13 -19.61
C LYS A 1100 16.26 20.30 -18.90
N LYS A 1101 17.28 20.67 -19.67
CA LYS A 1101 18.59 20.98 -19.11
C LYS A 1101 18.59 22.41 -18.59
N LEU A 1102 18.90 22.60 -17.31
CA LEU A 1102 19.22 23.93 -16.79
C LEU A 1102 20.46 24.46 -17.53
N LEU A 1103 20.32 25.60 -18.20
CA LEU A 1103 21.46 26.38 -18.67
C LEU A 1103 22.27 26.79 -17.43
N LYS A 1104 23.55 26.39 -17.39
CA LYS A 1104 24.46 26.67 -16.27
C LYS A 1104 24.64 28.17 -16.02
#